data_AF-A0A3M7ANH3-F1
#
_entry.id   AF-A0A3M7ANH3-F1
#
_cell.length_a   1.000
_cell.length_b   1.000
_cell.length_c   1.000
_cell.angle_alpha   90.00
_cell.angle_beta   90.00
_cell.angle_gamma   90.00
#
_symmetry.space_group_name_H-M   'P 1'
#
loop_
_entity.id
_entity.type
_entity.pdbx_description
1 polymer ?
#
loop_
_entity_poly.entity_id
_entity_poly.type
_entity_poly.pdbx_seq_one_letter_code
_entity_poly.pdbx_strand_id
1 'polypeptide(L)'
;MAPGSAKRKRPDRQFSHDDGASRPSPHRPENLNMAQRTESGGGRRGGRDSRRQSRQGGQMDSVNALPVGHRNVPSPQAQHLQPQVAHSGTPGAVISRTSTPVQRTGTPAPQPTEEGPKEPPPPPAPYAYEHVSDQTVDSWQGSGKRSLLDAAKESDEMTISVILQELLQSALDGRLDGTEAGLVVRQLVADRQQDDDVDVTALFLNNLSMCDESEAKKPALAQLVAATNIDPELIRQDLDTAMLQNLGLVRSIFQKMRARKTTNMLYRQANYNLLREETEGYAKLLTEYFNIAEEASGNREVSDEMAEDAFQRVKALVGAFDLDPGRVLDITLDISANALVKAYGFFIKFYRCSSWWPDDSFLDNVKWERDEGPSALPSWALPGSNGNAYAEDESMEMLKLKEARDNTFWSRLRDEGMDVFFQLNARRIVDYDSVAELLNTEEPETRDGKGNLINEDKRKRIMENRKYMCETRTLPPPGNADAAQLLGFKLSFYASSARDATDSMPENLIHFTALLIKVGFISLRDIYPHLYPPDEKMPEERTRLEKEKADKEAKERPGGAPNALALAGLLTDDTLPPAARRAIDKDRSGGTTPKPEKKDEEDQEALPQPPNQKLMLLKALLAHGNLADSLFILGRFPWLIDVDPTLPPYLLRIVKHMLSKMMDATRPLRERSGFSDAREQHVGDAAAGSEGSTKSGVRPSKRPPQRWLQLETLSEKEGTPGRYYYTDWADTVPVCRDLDDVLLLCNTFLPILGVKIGQDALILGTLVRLARQNLVEDESDANRTRWLELMRRLLVPALSLTKHNPSLTEEVYQLLMVYPVTTRFDLYADWFGGRTSRLPDIVTAFNYNRAEVKEVLRRISNDNAKTQARALGKIAYSTPGVLITFMINQLESYSNMIPALVECTKFFPKLAYDVMIWCLIK
;
A
#
# COMPACT_ATOMS: atom_id res chain seq x y z
N MET A 1 21.75 13.95 -39.33
CA MET A 1 21.52 13.03 -40.47
C MET A 1 22.07 11.66 -40.08
N ALA A 2 21.20 10.63 -40.13
CA ALA A 2 21.42 9.16 -40.06
C ALA A 2 22.18 8.56 -38.84
N PRO A 3 22.02 7.26 -38.50
CA PRO A 3 20.92 6.29 -38.74
C PRO A 3 20.41 5.66 -37.41
N GLY A 4 19.18 5.14 -37.24
CA GLY A 4 18.59 3.99 -37.91
C GLY A 4 18.71 2.72 -37.04
N SER A 5 17.88 2.56 -35.99
CA SER A 5 17.90 1.40 -35.08
C SER A 5 17.16 0.20 -35.66
N ALA A 6 17.93 -0.73 -36.23
CA ALA A 6 17.44 -2.02 -36.71
C ALA A 6 17.01 -2.92 -35.53
N LYS A 7 15.74 -3.32 -35.53
CA LYS A 7 15.20 -4.41 -34.69
C LYS A 7 15.90 -5.73 -35.05
N ARG A 8 16.69 -6.29 -34.14
CA ARG A 8 17.21 -7.67 -34.24
C ARG A 8 16.13 -8.66 -33.77
N LYS A 9 15.60 -9.44 -34.71
CA LYS A 9 14.85 -10.69 -34.46
C LYS A 9 15.76 -11.69 -33.75
N ARG A 10 15.29 -12.26 -32.63
CA ARG A 10 15.88 -13.46 -31.99
C ARG A 10 15.56 -14.69 -32.86
N PRO A 11 16.50 -15.62 -33.09
CA PRO A 11 16.17 -16.90 -33.71
C PRO A 11 15.61 -17.86 -32.65
N ASP A 12 14.53 -18.55 -33.03
CA ASP A 12 13.92 -19.64 -32.26
C ASP A 12 14.94 -20.76 -32.01
N ARG A 13 15.06 -21.16 -30.74
CA ARG A 13 15.77 -22.39 -30.35
C ARG A 13 14.73 -23.50 -30.21
N GLN A 14 14.79 -24.47 -31.11
CA GLN A 14 14.18 -25.78 -30.95
C GLN A 14 14.85 -26.48 -29.75
N PHE A 15 14.05 -26.86 -28.75
CA PHE A 15 14.46 -27.81 -27.71
C PHE A 15 14.04 -29.20 -28.16
N SER A 16 15.01 -30.09 -28.39
CA SER A 16 14.81 -31.53 -28.45
C SER A 16 14.80 -32.06 -27.00
N HIS A 17 13.66 -32.55 -26.55
CA HIS A 17 13.53 -33.26 -25.29
C HIS A 17 13.33 -34.73 -25.63
N ASP A 18 14.37 -35.53 -25.46
CA ASP A 18 14.28 -36.98 -25.41
C ASP A 18 14.89 -37.38 -24.07
N ASP A 19 14.04 -37.92 -23.20
CA ASP A 19 14.34 -38.89 -22.15
C ASP A 19 13.03 -39.23 -21.44
N GLY A 20 12.58 -40.46 -21.68
CA GLY A 20 11.31 -41.00 -21.24
C GLY A 20 11.38 -41.64 -19.85
N ALA A 21 10.36 -41.37 -19.04
CA ALA A 21 9.77 -42.33 -18.12
C ALA A 21 8.29 -41.97 -17.93
N SER A 22 7.44 -42.58 -18.75
CA SER A 22 5.98 -42.42 -18.73
C SER A 22 5.35 -42.95 -17.44
N ARG A 23 4.60 -42.09 -16.74
CA ARG A 23 3.37 -42.50 -16.05
C ARG A 23 2.21 -41.60 -16.49
N PRO A 24 1.00 -42.16 -16.70
CA PRO A 24 -0.07 -41.48 -17.43
C PRO A 24 -0.79 -40.48 -16.52
N SER A 25 -0.91 -39.24 -16.99
CA SER A 25 -1.72 -38.18 -16.40
C SER A 25 -3.23 -38.49 -16.57
N PRO A 26 -4.06 -38.43 -15.51
CA PRO A 26 -5.49 -38.60 -15.64
C PRO A 26 -6.17 -37.27 -15.96
N HIS A 27 -6.91 -37.27 -17.06
CA HIS A 27 -8.03 -36.38 -17.39
C HIS A 27 -7.74 -34.95 -17.89
N ARG A 28 -8.06 -34.76 -19.18
CA ARG A 28 -8.21 -33.49 -19.89
C ARG A 28 -9.71 -33.26 -20.12
N PRO A 29 -10.34 -32.17 -19.62
CA PRO A 29 -11.76 -31.93 -19.82
C PRO A 29 -11.97 -31.06 -21.06
N GLU A 30 -11.77 -31.63 -22.24
CA GLU A 30 -12.25 -31.05 -23.50
C GLU A 30 -13.01 -32.13 -24.25
N ASN A 31 -14.26 -32.34 -23.83
CA ASN A 31 -15.41 -32.87 -24.59
C ASN A 31 -16.49 -33.38 -23.62
N LEU A 32 -17.21 -32.47 -22.96
CA LEU A 32 -18.58 -32.73 -22.52
C LEU A 32 -19.44 -31.50 -22.80
N ASN A 33 -20.28 -31.63 -23.81
CA ASN A 33 -21.46 -30.80 -24.03
C ASN A 33 -22.44 -31.00 -22.86
N MET A 34 -22.70 -29.97 -22.06
CA MET A 34 -24.01 -29.75 -21.44
C MET A 34 -24.23 -28.28 -21.08
N ALA A 35 -25.45 -27.82 -21.42
CA ALA A 35 -26.10 -26.56 -21.04
C ALA A 35 -25.66 -25.26 -21.74
N GLN A 36 -26.11 -25.11 -22.99
CA GLN A 36 -26.54 -23.82 -23.52
C GLN A 36 -27.68 -23.28 -22.66
N ARG A 37 -27.53 -22.07 -22.11
CA ARG A 37 -28.67 -21.20 -21.79
C ARG A 37 -28.55 -19.92 -22.62
N THR A 38 -29.37 -19.90 -23.66
CA THR A 38 -29.70 -18.73 -24.47
C THR A 38 -30.53 -17.73 -23.66
N GLU A 39 -30.23 -16.46 -23.88
CA GLU A 39 -31.08 -15.31 -23.57
C GLU A 39 -32.42 -15.39 -24.30
N SER A 40 -33.51 -14.94 -23.66
CA SER A 40 -34.51 -14.06 -24.29
C SER A 40 -35.57 -13.66 -23.25
N GLY A 41 -35.84 -12.36 -23.17
CA GLY A 41 -36.83 -11.77 -22.28
C GLY A 41 -38.29 -11.94 -22.71
N GLY A 42 -39.17 -11.37 -21.89
CA GLY A 42 -40.55 -11.01 -22.28
C GLY A 42 -41.67 -11.42 -21.31
N GLY A 43 -42.09 -10.49 -20.45
CA GLY A 43 -43.49 -10.06 -20.36
C GLY A 43 -44.54 -10.87 -19.54
N ARG A 44 -44.97 -10.22 -18.44
CA ARG A 44 -46.37 -10.00 -17.98
C ARG A 44 -47.20 -11.09 -17.28
N ARG A 45 -47.77 -10.62 -16.15
CA ARG A 45 -49.12 -10.86 -15.54
C ARG A 45 -49.35 -12.10 -14.65
N GLY A 46 -49.55 -11.82 -13.35
CA GLY A 46 -50.90 -11.84 -12.74
C GLY A 46 -51.24 -12.96 -11.74
N GLY A 47 -51.83 -12.56 -10.59
CA GLY A 47 -52.78 -13.36 -9.78
C GLY A 47 -52.14 -14.21 -8.66
N ARG A 48 -52.16 -13.84 -7.37
CA ARG A 48 -53.26 -13.83 -6.37
C ARG A 48 -53.66 -15.23 -5.85
N ASP A 49 -53.81 -15.28 -4.53
CA ASP A 49 -54.53 -16.24 -3.68
C ASP A 49 -53.83 -17.55 -3.29
N SER A 50 -54.09 -18.20 -2.15
CA SER A 50 -54.41 -17.83 -0.75
C SER A 50 -54.61 -19.17 0.01
N ARG A 51 -54.52 -19.13 1.35
CA ARG A 51 -54.99 -20.12 2.36
C ARG A 51 -54.08 -21.32 2.66
N ARG A 52 -53.55 -21.49 3.88
CA ARG A 52 -54.17 -21.82 5.21
C ARG A 52 -54.78 -23.23 5.28
N GLN A 53 -54.14 -24.10 6.08
CA GLN A 53 -54.68 -25.06 7.07
C GLN A 53 -53.45 -25.80 7.66
N SER A 54 -53.04 -25.72 8.94
CA SER A 54 -53.67 -26.03 10.24
C SER A 54 -54.05 -27.50 10.46
N ARG A 55 -53.19 -28.23 11.20
CA ARG A 55 -53.49 -29.16 12.32
C ARG A 55 -52.17 -29.83 12.74
N GLN A 56 -51.63 -29.63 13.95
CA GLN A 56 -52.09 -30.03 15.29
C GLN A 56 -51.75 -31.50 15.61
N GLY A 57 -51.00 -31.70 16.70
CA GLY A 57 -50.88 -32.98 17.42
C GLY A 57 -49.45 -33.40 17.72
N GLY A 58 -48.93 -33.03 18.89
CA GLY A 58 -47.64 -33.52 19.39
C GLY A 58 -47.77 -34.75 20.29
N GLN A 59 -46.62 -35.38 20.59
CA GLN A 59 -46.33 -36.04 21.86
C GLN A 59 -44.83 -36.36 21.97
N MET A 60 -44.20 -35.87 23.05
CA MET A 60 -43.27 -36.53 24.00
C MET A 60 -42.03 -37.27 23.44
N ASP A 61 -40.87 -37.34 24.08
CA ASP A 61 -40.31 -36.76 25.30
C ASP A 61 -38.79 -37.05 25.27
N SER A 62 -38.06 -36.28 26.05
CA SER A 62 -36.63 -36.40 26.36
C SER A 62 -36.20 -37.76 26.94
N VAL A 63 -35.15 -38.36 26.37
CA VAL A 63 -34.07 -39.15 27.04
C VAL A 63 -32.95 -39.31 26.00
N ASN A 64 -31.64 -39.24 26.25
CA ASN A 64 -30.87 -39.46 27.46
C ASN A 64 -29.47 -38.83 27.28
N ALA A 65 -29.04 -38.09 28.30
CA ALA A 65 -27.64 -37.74 28.53
C ALA A 65 -26.94 -38.86 29.35
N LEU A 66 -25.61 -38.75 29.43
CA LEU A 66 -24.65 -39.39 30.36
C LEU A 66 -23.87 -40.61 29.80
N PRO A 67 -22.68 -40.96 30.35
CA PRO A 67 -21.77 -40.20 31.23
C PRO A 67 -20.27 -40.29 30.86
N VAL A 68 -19.49 -39.34 31.38
CA VAL A 68 -18.04 -39.42 31.55
C VAL A 68 -17.73 -40.40 32.68
N GLY A 69 -16.84 -41.38 32.43
CA GLY A 69 -16.37 -42.34 33.43
C GLY A 69 -14.86 -42.32 33.54
N HIS A 70 -14.36 -41.92 34.71
CA HIS A 70 -12.98 -42.13 35.15
C HIS A 70 -12.66 -43.63 35.23
N ARG A 71 -11.49 -44.04 34.74
CA ARG A 71 -10.80 -45.23 35.23
C ARG A 71 -9.29 -45.06 35.19
N ASN A 72 -8.68 -45.62 36.21
CA ASN A 72 -7.35 -45.37 36.73
C ASN A 72 -6.42 -46.56 36.37
N VAL A 73 -5.10 -46.30 36.28
CA VAL A 73 -3.94 -47.25 36.45
C VAL A 73 -3.42 -48.00 35.19
N PRO A 74 -2.10 -48.30 35.02
CA PRO A 74 -0.84 -47.64 35.45
C PRO A 74 0.18 -47.37 34.31
N SER A 75 1.12 -46.46 34.57
CA SER A 75 2.33 -46.20 33.78
C SER A 75 3.44 -47.26 34.01
N PRO A 76 4.28 -47.60 33.00
CA PRO A 76 5.56 -48.23 33.24
C PRO A 76 6.65 -47.19 33.56
N GLN A 77 7.47 -47.53 34.56
CA GLN A 77 8.61 -46.78 35.06
C GLN A 77 9.76 -46.74 34.05
N ALA A 78 10.36 -45.57 33.87
CA ALA A 78 11.76 -45.44 33.44
C ALA A 78 12.46 -44.44 34.36
N GLN A 79 13.57 -44.89 34.93
CA GLN A 79 14.26 -44.32 36.07
C GLN A 79 15.03 -43.04 35.70
N HIS A 80 14.79 -41.97 36.46
CA HIS A 80 15.62 -40.78 36.51
C HIS A 80 16.74 -41.02 37.53
N LEU A 81 18.00 -40.97 37.09
CA LEU A 81 19.17 -40.78 37.96
C LEU A 81 19.54 -39.29 37.91
N GLN A 82 19.49 -38.64 39.08
CA GLN A 82 20.19 -37.38 39.34
C GLN A 82 21.65 -37.68 39.69
N PRO A 83 22.53 -36.68 39.54
CA PRO A 83 23.32 -36.31 40.71
C PRO A 83 23.36 -34.79 40.96
N GLN A 84 23.28 -34.44 42.24
CA GLN A 84 23.62 -33.13 42.82
C GLN A 84 25.15 -32.97 42.92
N VAL A 85 25.70 -31.77 42.69
CA VAL A 85 26.82 -31.22 43.49
C VAL A 85 26.80 -29.68 43.52
N ALA A 86 27.29 -29.14 44.64
CA ALA A 86 27.18 -27.79 45.19
C ALA A 86 28.12 -26.69 44.64
N HIS A 87 27.87 -25.47 45.12
CA HIS A 87 28.55 -24.19 44.88
C HIS A 87 30.03 -24.10 45.31
N SER A 88 30.85 -23.42 44.48
CA SER A 88 31.88 -22.39 44.85
C SER A 88 32.43 -21.81 43.53
N GLY A 89 32.41 -20.49 43.28
CA GLY A 89 33.43 -19.50 43.69
C GLY A 89 34.21 -18.97 42.45
N THR A 90 33.78 -17.81 41.92
CA THR A 90 34.39 -16.81 40.98
C THR A 90 35.77 -17.02 40.28
N PRO A 91 36.10 -16.30 39.18
CA PRO A 91 35.27 -15.62 38.16
C PRO A 91 35.64 -16.05 36.71
N GLY A 92 34.64 -16.48 35.94
CA GLY A 92 34.82 -16.82 34.52
C GLY A 92 34.80 -15.57 33.64
N ALA A 93 35.88 -15.39 32.88
CA ALA A 93 36.08 -14.31 31.92
C ALA A 93 34.99 -14.27 30.83
N VAL A 94 34.67 -13.04 30.45
CA VAL A 94 33.85 -12.64 29.31
C VAL A 94 34.47 -13.22 28.02
N ILE A 95 33.77 -14.14 27.34
CA ILE A 95 34.09 -14.49 25.96
C ILE A 95 33.25 -13.58 25.05
N SER A 96 33.85 -12.45 24.73
CA SER A 96 33.45 -11.57 23.64
C SER A 96 33.51 -12.35 22.32
N ARG A 97 32.39 -12.41 21.61
CA ARG A 97 32.37 -12.74 20.17
C ARG A 97 32.76 -11.49 19.40
N THR A 98 34.05 -11.18 19.37
CA THR A 98 34.63 -10.21 18.46
C THR A 98 36.06 -10.64 18.10
N SER A 99 36.24 -11.17 16.89
CA SER A 99 37.44 -10.93 16.09
C SER A 99 37.19 -11.40 14.67
N THR A 100 36.83 -10.43 13.84
CA THR A 100 37.18 -10.38 12.44
C THR A 100 38.69 -10.69 12.27
N PRO A 101 39.09 -11.51 11.30
CA PRO A 101 40.50 -11.68 11.01
C PRO A 101 41.04 -10.38 10.41
N VAL A 102 42.03 -9.81 11.09
CA VAL A 102 42.81 -8.65 10.64
C VAL A 102 43.42 -8.96 9.27
N GLN A 103 43.12 -8.11 8.29
CA GLN A 103 43.87 -8.02 7.03
C GLN A 103 45.33 -7.71 7.38
N ARG A 104 46.21 -8.67 7.10
CA ARG A 104 47.64 -8.39 7.05
C ARG A 104 47.92 -7.56 5.81
N THR A 105 48.41 -6.36 6.07
CA THR A 105 49.08 -5.46 5.12
C THR A 105 50.02 -6.24 4.21
N GLY A 106 49.87 -6.04 2.90
CA GLY A 106 50.76 -6.59 1.89
C GLY A 106 52.20 -6.13 2.12
N THR A 107 53.07 -7.07 2.43
CA THR A 107 54.51 -6.96 2.15
C THR A 107 54.71 -6.93 0.64
N PRO A 108 55.59 -6.06 0.11
CA PRO A 108 55.88 -6.00 -1.31
C PRO A 108 56.39 -7.36 -1.80
N ALA A 109 55.90 -7.77 -2.97
CA ALA A 109 56.37 -8.97 -3.64
C ALA A 109 57.91 -8.98 -3.70
N PRO A 110 58.58 -10.07 -3.29
CA PRO A 110 59.99 -10.24 -3.58
C PRO A 110 60.15 -10.18 -5.10
N GLN A 111 61.11 -9.37 -5.55
CA GLN A 111 61.60 -9.44 -6.93
C GLN A 111 61.93 -10.90 -7.27
N PRO A 112 61.69 -11.35 -8.51
CA PRO A 112 62.02 -12.70 -8.91
C PRO A 112 63.54 -12.87 -8.78
N THR A 113 63.97 -13.58 -7.73
CA THR A 113 65.29 -14.22 -7.73
C THR A 113 65.30 -15.18 -8.91
N GLU A 114 66.20 -14.94 -9.85
CA GLU A 114 66.58 -15.90 -10.88
C GLU A 114 66.97 -17.21 -10.17
N GLU A 115 66.05 -18.19 -10.16
CA GLU A 115 66.42 -19.58 -9.92
C GLU A 115 67.31 -19.99 -11.11
N GLY A 116 68.58 -20.27 -10.82
CA GLY A 116 69.45 -20.99 -11.74
C GLY A 116 68.81 -22.33 -12.17
N PRO A 117 69.29 -22.92 -13.27
CA PRO A 117 68.62 -24.05 -13.92
C PRO A 117 68.45 -25.21 -12.92
N LYS A 118 67.20 -25.52 -12.56
CA LYS A 118 66.85 -26.76 -11.86
C LYS A 118 67.27 -27.93 -12.76
N GLU A 119 68.19 -28.76 -12.27
CA GLU A 119 68.48 -30.06 -12.87
C GLU A 119 67.16 -30.83 -13.07
N PRO A 120 66.99 -31.51 -14.22
CA PRO A 120 65.81 -32.32 -14.45
C PRO A 120 65.73 -33.40 -13.35
N PRO A 121 64.54 -33.67 -12.79
CA PRO A 121 64.38 -34.78 -11.85
C PRO A 121 64.81 -36.09 -12.55
N PRO A 122 65.39 -37.05 -11.80
CA PRO A 122 65.74 -38.35 -12.35
C PRO A 122 64.50 -39.03 -12.96
N PRO A 123 64.66 -39.80 -14.05
CA PRO A 123 63.54 -40.50 -14.67
C PRO A 123 62.89 -41.45 -13.66
N PRO A 124 61.55 -41.59 -13.68
CA PRO A 124 60.84 -42.53 -12.81
C PRO A 124 61.36 -43.95 -13.02
N ALA A 125 61.34 -44.76 -11.95
CA ALA A 125 61.69 -46.18 -12.05
C ALA A 125 60.73 -46.88 -13.05
N PRO A 126 61.23 -47.85 -13.86
CA PRO A 126 60.41 -48.55 -14.84
C PRO A 126 59.27 -49.29 -14.15
N TYR A 127 58.05 -49.16 -14.69
CA TYR A 127 56.88 -49.88 -14.22
C TYR A 127 57.14 -51.40 -14.29
N ALA A 128 56.81 -52.12 -13.23
CA ALA A 128 57.01 -53.57 -13.17
C ALA A 128 55.81 -54.28 -13.81
N TYR A 129 56.01 -54.88 -14.98
CA TYR A 129 54.97 -55.64 -15.67
C TYR A 129 55.10 -57.14 -15.37
N GLU A 130 54.07 -57.73 -14.78
CA GLU A 130 53.99 -59.14 -14.43
C GLU A 130 53.32 -59.96 -15.52
N HIS A 131 52.24 -59.47 -16.12
CA HIS A 131 51.44 -60.18 -17.13
C HIS A 131 51.69 -59.67 -18.56
N VAL A 132 51.81 -58.34 -18.74
CA VAL A 132 52.19 -57.67 -20.00
C VAL A 132 53.70 -57.46 -20.06
N SER A 133 54.45 -58.55 -19.84
CA SER A 133 55.91 -58.56 -19.89
C SER A 133 56.46 -58.26 -21.30
N ASP A 134 57.75 -57.90 -21.41
CA ASP A 134 58.40 -57.65 -22.70
C ASP A 134 58.28 -58.85 -23.66
N GLN A 135 58.29 -60.08 -23.14
CA GLN A 135 58.09 -61.30 -23.94
C GLN A 135 56.68 -61.40 -24.52
N THR A 136 55.67 -60.94 -23.78
CA THR A 136 54.27 -60.91 -24.23
C THR A 136 54.06 -59.87 -25.33
N VAL A 137 54.72 -58.71 -25.22
CA VAL A 137 54.67 -57.61 -26.19
C VAL A 137 55.45 -57.97 -27.48
N ASP A 138 56.64 -58.56 -27.38
CA ASP A 138 57.45 -58.96 -28.54
C ASP A 138 56.77 -60.06 -29.39
N SER A 139 55.93 -60.89 -28.75
CA SER A 139 55.16 -61.96 -29.39
C SER A 139 53.66 -61.64 -29.57
N TRP A 140 53.28 -60.36 -29.50
CA TRP A 140 51.88 -59.90 -29.40
C TRP A 140 50.97 -60.40 -30.53
N GLN A 141 51.44 -60.31 -31.78
CA GLN A 141 50.70 -60.76 -32.98
C GLN A 141 50.63 -62.30 -33.13
N GLY A 142 51.44 -63.05 -32.38
CA GLY A 142 51.52 -64.51 -32.45
C GLY A 142 50.76 -65.22 -31.33
N SER A 143 51.37 -65.31 -30.15
CA SER A 143 50.84 -66.02 -28.97
C SER A 143 50.53 -65.11 -27.78
N GLY A 144 51.16 -63.92 -27.71
CA GLY A 144 51.07 -63.02 -26.55
C GLY A 144 49.64 -62.60 -26.22
N LYS A 145 48.87 -62.14 -27.23
CA LYS A 145 47.47 -61.75 -27.05
C LYS A 145 46.57 -62.89 -26.55
N ARG A 146 46.73 -64.10 -27.09
CA ARG A 146 45.93 -65.27 -26.69
C ARG A 146 46.29 -65.72 -25.27
N SER A 147 47.57 -65.74 -24.94
CA SER A 147 48.06 -66.09 -23.60
C SER A 147 47.53 -65.14 -22.53
N LEU A 148 47.42 -63.84 -22.82
CA LEU A 148 46.89 -62.85 -21.88
C LEU A 148 45.37 -63.01 -21.68
N LEU A 149 44.62 -63.27 -22.76
CA LEU A 149 43.18 -63.55 -22.69
C LEU A 149 42.87 -64.86 -21.95
N ASP A 150 43.66 -65.91 -22.17
CA ASP A 150 43.48 -67.19 -21.48
C ASP A 150 43.86 -67.08 -20.00
N ALA A 151 44.91 -66.31 -19.65
CA ALA A 151 45.23 -66.00 -18.25
C ALA A 151 44.08 -65.23 -17.57
N ALA A 152 43.46 -64.28 -18.28
CA ALA A 152 42.34 -63.51 -17.76
C ALA A 152 41.04 -64.33 -17.60
N LYS A 153 40.87 -65.46 -18.30
CA LYS A 153 39.65 -66.29 -18.22
C LYS A 153 39.50 -67.05 -16.91
N GLU A 154 40.59 -67.47 -16.27
CA GLU A 154 40.57 -68.25 -15.01
C GLU A 154 40.96 -67.43 -13.78
N SER A 155 41.19 -66.12 -13.97
CA SER A 155 41.68 -65.21 -12.94
C SER A 155 40.58 -64.59 -12.07
N ASP A 156 40.95 -64.21 -10.85
CA ASP A 156 40.15 -63.46 -9.90
C ASP A 156 40.09 -61.96 -10.24
N GLU A 157 39.19 -61.22 -9.58
CA GLU A 157 38.98 -59.77 -9.79
C GLU A 157 40.29 -58.96 -9.66
N MET A 158 41.13 -59.31 -8.68
CA MET A 158 42.40 -58.63 -8.42
C MET A 158 43.38 -58.81 -9.58
N THR A 159 43.55 -60.04 -10.06
CA THR A 159 44.47 -60.33 -11.18
C THR A 159 43.97 -59.69 -12.47
N ILE A 160 42.66 -59.65 -12.71
CA ILE A 160 42.07 -58.96 -13.87
C ILE A 160 42.33 -57.45 -13.78
N SER A 161 42.18 -56.85 -12.60
CA SER A 161 42.50 -55.44 -12.40
C SER A 161 43.98 -55.13 -12.69
N VAL A 162 44.90 -55.99 -12.24
CA VAL A 162 46.35 -55.86 -12.54
C VAL A 162 46.60 -55.95 -14.05
N ILE A 163 45.98 -56.91 -14.75
CA ILE A 163 46.08 -57.03 -16.21
C ILE A 163 45.56 -55.77 -16.93
N LEU A 164 44.42 -55.21 -16.48
CA LEU A 164 43.85 -53.99 -17.06
C LEU A 164 44.75 -52.76 -16.80
N GLN A 165 45.33 -52.65 -15.61
CA GLN A 165 46.29 -51.60 -15.25
C GLN A 165 47.57 -51.70 -16.10
N GLU A 166 48.10 -52.92 -16.29
CA GLU A 166 49.27 -53.16 -17.12
C GLU A 166 49.03 -52.90 -18.61
N LEU A 167 47.84 -53.23 -19.13
CA LEU A 167 47.42 -52.91 -20.50
C LEU A 167 47.33 -51.40 -20.71
N LEU A 168 46.74 -50.69 -19.74
CA LEU A 168 46.63 -49.24 -19.73
C LEU A 168 48.02 -48.58 -19.70
N GLN A 169 48.89 -49.01 -18.79
CA GLN A 169 50.25 -48.49 -18.68
C GLN A 169 51.10 -48.81 -19.91
N SER A 170 50.98 -50.02 -20.47
CA SER A 170 51.71 -50.41 -21.68
C SER A 170 51.33 -49.57 -22.91
N ALA A 171 50.07 -49.14 -23.01
CA ALA A 171 49.64 -48.21 -24.03
C ALA A 171 50.14 -46.77 -23.77
N LEU A 172 50.17 -46.34 -22.51
CA LEU A 172 50.68 -45.02 -22.11
C LEU A 172 52.21 -44.89 -22.28
N ASP A 173 52.95 -45.98 -22.11
CA ASP A 173 54.41 -46.05 -22.28
C ASP A 173 54.83 -46.34 -23.73
N GLY A 174 53.86 -46.55 -24.63
CA GLY A 174 54.09 -46.80 -26.06
C GLY A 174 54.67 -48.18 -26.36
N ARG A 175 54.63 -49.12 -25.40
CA ARG A 175 55.00 -50.53 -25.59
C ARG A 175 53.98 -51.25 -26.48
N LEU A 176 52.71 -50.86 -26.40
CA LEU A 176 51.61 -51.35 -27.23
C LEU A 176 50.88 -50.19 -27.90
N ASP A 177 50.35 -50.41 -29.11
CA ASP A 177 49.46 -49.44 -29.73
C ASP A 177 48.16 -49.31 -28.93
N GLY A 178 47.70 -48.08 -28.71
CA GLY A 178 46.50 -47.81 -27.92
C GLY A 178 45.27 -48.54 -28.47
N THR A 179 45.15 -48.64 -29.80
CA THR A 179 44.05 -49.35 -30.47
C THR A 179 44.07 -50.84 -30.16
N GLU A 180 45.24 -51.47 -30.15
CA GLU A 180 45.38 -52.91 -29.91
C GLU A 180 45.11 -53.26 -28.44
N ALA A 181 45.59 -52.44 -27.51
CA ALA A 181 45.29 -52.57 -26.09
C ALA A 181 43.78 -52.42 -25.81
N GLY A 182 43.12 -51.44 -26.42
CA GLY A 182 41.68 -51.23 -26.26
C GLY A 182 40.84 -52.37 -26.86
N LEU A 183 41.28 -52.99 -27.96
CA LEU A 183 40.62 -54.18 -28.52
C LEU A 183 40.72 -55.41 -27.61
N VAL A 184 41.80 -55.55 -26.83
CA VAL A 184 41.92 -56.61 -25.82
C VAL A 184 40.95 -56.35 -24.67
N VAL A 185 40.87 -55.11 -24.17
CA VAL A 185 39.87 -54.74 -23.14
C VAL A 185 38.45 -55.01 -23.62
N ARG A 186 38.14 -54.69 -24.89
CA ARG A 186 36.84 -55.01 -25.50
C ARG A 186 36.55 -56.52 -25.51
N GLN A 187 37.56 -57.34 -25.81
CA GLN A 187 37.41 -58.80 -25.81
C GLN A 187 37.23 -59.34 -24.39
N LEU A 188 37.95 -58.80 -23.40
CA LEU A 188 37.76 -59.16 -21.99
C LEU A 188 36.35 -58.81 -21.49
N VAL A 189 35.82 -57.64 -21.87
CA VAL A 189 34.45 -57.24 -21.55
C VAL A 189 33.42 -58.17 -22.22
N ALA A 190 33.65 -58.59 -23.46
CA ALA A 190 32.75 -59.49 -24.18
C ALA A 190 32.79 -60.95 -23.67
N ASP A 191 33.98 -61.46 -23.33
CA ASP A 191 34.18 -62.84 -22.87
C ASP A 191 33.63 -63.05 -21.44
N ARG A 192 33.61 -62.01 -20.61
CA ARG A 192 33.10 -62.04 -19.23
C ARG A 192 31.69 -61.44 -19.08
N GLN A 193 31.05 -60.99 -20.16
CA GLN A 193 29.71 -60.40 -20.14
C GLN A 193 28.59 -61.38 -19.70
N GLN A 194 28.88 -62.68 -19.65
CA GLN A 194 27.97 -63.76 -19.22
C GLN A 194 28.22 -64.23 -17.79
N ASP A 195 29.25 -63.70 -17.11
CA ASP A 195 29.68 -64.12 -15.77
C ASP A 195 29.33 -63.01 -14.77
N ASP A 196 28.33 -63.23 -13.91
CA ASP A 196 27.74 -62.18 -13.03
C ASP A 196 28.66 -61.73 -11.87
N ASP A 197 29.85 -62.34 -11.72
CA ASP A 197 30.70 -62.15 -10.53
C ASP A 197 31.73 -61.01 -10.67
N VAL A 198 32.10 -60.61 -11.90
CA VAL A 198 33.15 -59.59 -12.13
C VAL A 198 32.79 -58.61 -13.25
N ASP A 199 32.53 -57.35 -12.89
CA ASP A 199 32.32 -56.27 -13.87
C ASP A 199 33.65 -55.70 -14.37
N VAL A 200 34.16 -56.30 -15.45
CA VAL A 200 35.37 -55.87 -16.15
C VAL A 200 35.27 -54.42 -16.65
N THR A 201 34.06 -53.92 -16.95
CA THR A 201 33.83 -52.54 -17.40
C THR A 201 34.10 -51.57 -16.25
N ALA A 202 33.52 -51.83 -15.08
CA ALA A 202 33.75 -51.03 -13.88
C ALA A 202 35.23 -51.06 -13.43
N LEU A 203 35.87 -52.24 -13.46
CA LEU A 203 37.31 -52.37 -13.13
C LEU A 203 38.20 -51.57 -14.07
N PHE A 204 37.91 -51.59 -15.38
CA PHE A 204 38.66 -50.81 -16.35
C PHE A 204 38.49 -49.30 -16.13
N LEU A 205 37.26 -48.83 -15.87
CA LEU A 205 36.98 -47.41 -15.58
C LEU A 205 37.60 -46.95 -14.26
N ASN A 206 37.65 -47.81 -13.24
CA ASN A 206 38.34 -47.55 -11.98
C ASN A 206 39.85 -47.37 -12.20
N ASN A 207 40.49 -48.28 -12.96
CA ASN A 207 41.91 -48.15 -13.31
C ASN A 207 42.18 -46.87 -14.14
N LEU A 208 41.28 -46.55 -15.07
CA LEU A 208 41.36 -45.32 -15.87
C LEU A 208 41.22 -44.05 -15.02
N SER A 209 40.45 -44.09 -13.93
CA SER A 209 40.30 -42.96 -13.00
C SER A 209 41.55 -42.64 -12.18
N MET A 210 42.49 -43.60 -12.08
CA MET A 210 43.74 -43.48 -11.33
C MET A 210 44.90 -42.88 -12.15
N CYS A 211 44.71 -42.62 -13.44
CA CYS A 211 45.72 -41.99 -14.30
C CYS A 211 46.02 -40.55 -13.89
N ASP A 212 47.30 -40.17 -13.97
CA ASP A 212 47.73 -38.81 -13.68
C ASP A 212 47.37 -37.81 -14.81
N GLU A 213 47.32 -36.51 -14.49
CA GLU A 213 47.02 -35.46 -15.49
C GLU A 213 47.99 -35.42 -16.69
N SER A 214 49.21 -35.91 -16.51
CA SER A 214 50.22 -35.99 -17.58
C SER A 214 49.95 -37.15 -18.55
N GLU A 215 49.41 -38.26 -18.04
CA GLU A 215 49.04 -39.46 -18.79
C GLU A 215 47.72 -39.26 -19.51
N ALA A 216 46.77 -38.57 -18.87
CA ALA A 216 45.48 -38.18 -19.43
C ALA A 216 45.59 -37.36 -20.74
N LYS A 217 46.71 -36.66 -20.95
CA LYS A 217 46.97 -35.85 -22.16
C LYS A 217 47.59 -36.64 -23.31
N LYS A 218 48.05 -37.87 -23.08
CA LYS A 218 48.69 -38.69 -24.12
C LYS A 218 47.62 -39.15 -25.14
N PRO A 219 47.87 -39.02 -26.47
CA PRO A 219 46.89 -39.42 -27.48
C PRO A 219 46.59 -40.93 -27.50
N ALA A 220 47.53 -41.74 -27.00
CA ALA A 220 47.37 -43.19 -26.86
C ALA A 220 46.19 -43.58 -25.97
N LEU A 221 45.87 -42.75 -24.96
CA LEU A 221 44.75 -43.00 -24.06
C LEU A 221 43.40 -42.83 -24.77
N ALA A 222 43.26 -41.77 -25.57
CA ALA A 222 42.04 -41.53 -26.35
C ALA A 222 41.83 -42.64 -27.40
N GLN A 223 42.90 -43.15 -28.00
CA GLN A 223 42.86 -44.29 -28.93
C GLN A 223 42.43 -45.59 -28.22
N LEU A 224 42.96 -45.84 -27.02
CA LEU A 224 42.61 -47.00 -26.21
C LEU A 224 41.14 -46.99 -25.80
N VAL A 225 40.67 -45.88 -25.22
CA VAL A 225 39.27 -45.71 -24.79
C VAL A 225 38.30 -45.79 -25.98
N ALA A 226 38.68 -45.27 -27.16
CA ALA A 226 37.86 -45.41 -28.36
C ALA A 226 37.76 -46.86 -28.86
N ALA A 227 38.81 -47.67 -28.68
CA ALA A 227 38.86 -49.06 -29.12
C ALA A 227 38.14 -50.05 -28.18
N THR A 228 37.92 -49.69 -26.91
CA THR A 228 37.17 -50.54 -25.95
C THR A 228 35.69 -50.69 -26.29
N ASN A 229 35.10 -49.73 -27.02
CA ASN A 229 33.68 -49.69 -27.39
C ASN A 229 32.71 -49.75 -26.18
N ILE A 230 33.14 -49.25 -25.02
CA ILE A 230 32.29 -49.00 -23.84
C ILE A 230 31.37 -47.82 -24.16
N ASP A 231 30.12 -47.87 -23.69
CA ASP A 231 29.16 -46.79 -23.90
C ASP A 231 29.73 -45.45 -23.37
N PRO A 232 29.87 -44.41 -24.22
CA PRO A 232 30.30 -43.09 -23.79
C PRO A 232 29.45 -42.49 -22.67
N GLU A 233 28.21 -42.94 -22.47
CA GLU A 233 27.37 -42.52 -21.35
C GLU A 233 27.88 -43.02 -19.99
N LEU A 234 28.28 -44.30 -19.90
CA LEU A 234 28.88 -44.88 -18.68
C LEU A 234 30.18 -44.18 -18.33
N ILE A 235 31.04 -43.94 -19.33
CA ILE A 235 32.32 -43.24 -19.15
C ILE A 235 32.12 -41.83 -18.57
N ARG A 236 31.05 -41.12 -18.97
CA ARG A 236 30.73 -39.78 -18.47
C ARG A 236 30.19 -39.77 -17.03
N GLN A 237 29.67 -40.90 -16.54
CA GLN A 237 29.15 -41.01 -15.17
C GLN A 237 30.28 -41.25 -14.16
N ASP A 238 31.29 -42.05 -14.54
CA ASP A 238 32.33 -42.52 -13.62
C ASP A 238 33.61 -41.68 -13.60
N LEU A 239 33.98 -41.05 -14.72
CA LEU A 239 35.25 -40.29 -14.80
C LEU A 239 35.13 -38.83 -14.35
N ASP A 240 36.26 -38.28 -13.91
CA ASP A 240 36.37 -36.90 -13.46
C ASP A 240 36.33 -35.89 -14.63
N THR A 241 36.13 -34.61 -14.32
CA THR A 241 35.91 -33.59 -15.37
C THR A 241 37.17 -33.25 -16.16
N ALA A 242 38.36 -33.41 -15.59
CA ALA A 242 39.62 -33.14 -16.30
C ALA A 242 39.90 -34.25 -17.32
N MET A 243 39.74 -35.53 -16.93
CA MET A 243 39.90 -36.67 -17.84
C MET A 243 38.89 -36.63 -18.99
N LEU A 244 37.61 -36.36 -18.70
CA LEU A 244 36.57 -36.27 -19.72
C LEU A 244 36.80 -35.14 -20.75
N GLN A 245 37.45 -34.05 -20.36
CA GLN A 245 37.85 -32.99 -21.28
C GLN A 245 39.02 -33.41 -22.16
N ASN A 246 40.02 -34.09 -21.59
CA ASN A 246 41.19 -34.57 -22.32
C ASN A 246 40.82 -35.68 -23.32
N LEU A 247 39.87 -36.56 -22.97
CA LEU A 247 39.30 -37.58 -23.86
C LEU A 247 38.35 -37.00 -24.93
N GLY A 248 38.07 -35.70 -24.90
CA GLY A 248 37.18 -35.04 -25.87
C GLY A 248 35.69 -35.40 -25.73
N LEU A 249 35.30 -36.12 -24.67
CA LEU A 249 33.93 -36.54 -24.39
C LEU A 249 33.04 -35.39 -23.89
N VAL A 250 33.68 -34.32 -23.39
CA VAL A 250 33.02 -33.19 -22.75
C VAL A 250 33.70 -31.87 -23.14
N ARG A 251 32.90 -30.81 -23.37
CA ARG A 251 33.41 -29.46 -23.69
C ARG A 251 33.98 -28.78 -22.44
N SER A 252 34.95 -27.88 -22.60
CA SER A 252 35.52 -27.06 -21.51
C SER A 252 34.47 -26.22 -20.73
N ILE A 253 33.30 -25.95 -21.33
CA ILE A 253 32.18 -25.24 -20.68
C ILE A 253 31.47 -26.12 -19.63
N PHE A 254 31.61 -27.44 -19.70
CA PHE A 254 30.89 -28.37 -18.84
C PHE A 254 31.21 -28.18 -17.36
N GLN A 255 32.46 -27.87 -17.01
CA GLN A 255 32.82 -27.61 -15.60
C GLN A 255 32.04 -26.40 -15.06
N LYS A 256 31.86 -25.35 -15.87
CA LYS A 256 31.02 -24.19 -15.52
C LYS A 256 29.53 -24.55 -15.44
N MET A 257 29.05 -25.42 -16.33
CA MET A 257 27.66 -25.91 -16.30
C MET A 257 27.38 -26.83 -15.11
N ARG A 258 28.28 -27.76 -14.80
CA ARG A 258 28.23 -28.65 -13.63
C ARG A 258 28.22 -27.81 -12.37
N ALA A 259 29.18 -26.89 -12.21
CA ALA A 259 29.20 -25.96 -11.10
C ALA A 259 27.87 -25.20 -11.00
N ARG A 260 27.36 -24.62 -12.10
CA ARG A 260 26.06 -23.92 -12.08
C ARG A 260 24.89 -24.82 -11.67
N LYS A 261 24.81 -26.06 -12.15
CA LYS A 261 23.71 -26.99 -11.88
C LYS A 261 23.79 -27.54 -10.46
N THR A 262 24.97 -27.94 -10.01
CA THR A 262 25.27 -28.37 -8.64
C THR A 262 25.02 -27.23 -7.66
N THR A 263 25.49 -26.01 -7.95
CA THR A 263 25.18 -24.82 -7.13
C THR A 263 23.67 -24.54 -7.13
N ASN A 264 22.97 -24.65 -8.25
CA ASN A 264 21.51 -24.47 -8.29
C ASN A 264 20.81 -25.52 -7.40
N MET A 265 21.19 -26.79 -7.50
CA MET A 265 20.60 -27.87 -6.71
C MET A 265 20.87 -27.75 -5.20
N LEU A 266 22.07 -27.31 -4.82
CA LEU A 266 22.48 -27.21 -3.40
C LEU A 266 22.02 -25.91 -2.74
N TYR A 267 21.98 -24.79 -3.47
CA TYR A 267 21.76 -23.47 -2.88
C TYR A 267 20.43 -22.83 -3.27
N ARG A 268 19.67 -23.40 -4.22
CA ARG A 268 18.33 -22.92 -4.52
C ARG A 268 17.33 -23.61 -3.61
N GLN A 269 16.85 -22.87 -2.63
CA GLN A 269 15.69 -23.26 -1.86
C GLN A 269 14.47 -23.30 -2.79
N ALA A 270 13.62 -24.33 -2.65
CA ALA A 270 12.30 -24.33 -3.27
C ALA A 270 11.52 -23.14 -2.70
N ASN A 271 11.13 -22.22 -3.57
CA ASN A 271 10.40 -21.03 -3.20
C ASN A 271 9.52 -20.62 -4.39
N TYR A 272 8.22 -20.87 -4.25
CA TYR A 272 7.24 -20.69 -5.31
C TYR A 272 6.54 -19.34 -5.15
N ASN A 273 6.85 -18.41 -6.05
CA ASN A 273 6.34 -17.03 -6.04
C ASN A 273 5.13 -16.87 -6.99
N LEU A 274 5.01 -17.72 -8.01
CA LEU A 274 3.92 -17.60 -8.98
C LEU A 274 2.74 -18.50 -8.62
N LEU A 275 1.52 -17.98 -8.80
CA LEU A 275 0.28 -18.73 -8.54
C LEU A 275 0.19 -20.07 -9.29
N ARG A 276 0.78 -20.14 -10.48
CA ARG A 276 0.78 -21.36 -11.32
C ARG A 276 1.81 -22.41 -10.90
N GLU A 277 2.79 -22.03 -10.07
CA GLU A 277 3.80 -22.95 -9.58
C GLU A 277 3.20 -23.86 -8.51
N GLU A 278 2.49 -23.27 -7.54
CA GLU A 278 1.83 -24.01 -6.45
C GLU A 278 0.36 -23.58 -6.27
N THR A 279 -0.48 -23.99 -7.21
CA THR A 279 -1.90 -23.60 -7.26
C THR A 279 -2.68 -24.04 -6.02
N GLU A 280 -2.38 -25.22 -5.47
CA GLU A 280 -3.03 -25.76 -4.27
C GLU A 280 -2.69 -24.94 -3.03
N GLY A 281 -1.41 -24.62 -2.83
CA GLY A 281 -0.95 -23.84 -1.68
C GLY A 281 -1.59 -22.45 -1.64
N TYR A 282 -1.60 -21.75 -2.79
CA TYR A 282 -2.26 -20.45 -2.90
C TYR A 282 -3.79 -20.53 -2.74
N ALA A 283 -4.45 -21.55 -3.30
CA ALA A 283 -5.90 -21.71 -3.13
C ALA A 283 -6.30 -21.94 -1.66
N LYS A 284 -5.53 -22.76 -0.93
CA LYS A 284 -5.72 -22.98 0.51
C LYS A 284 -5.47 -21.70 1.31
N LEU A 285 -4.41 -20.95 0.97
CA LEU A 285 -4.10 -19.67 1.61
C LEU A 285 -5.24 -18.65 1.44
N LEU A 286 -5.78 -18.49 0.22
CA LEU A 286 -6.90 -17.57 -0.03
C LEU A 286 -8.16 -17.98 0.74
N THR A 287 -8.47 -19.28 0.75
CA THR A 287 -9.64 -19.82 1.46
C THR A 287 -9.53 -19.58 2.97
N GLU A 288 -8.33 -19.79 3.53
CA GLU A 288 -8.05 -19.57 4.94
C GLU A 288 -8.27 -18.09 5.32
N TYR A 289 -7.71 -17.15 4.56
CA TYR A 289 -7.92 -15.73 4.79
C TYR A 289 -9.40 -15.32 4.69
N PHE A 290 -10.15 -15.87 3.74
CA PHE A 290 -11.57 -15.58 3.60
C PHE A 290 -12.38 -16.06 4.81
N ASN A 291 -12.13 -17.29 5.26
CA ASN A 291 -12.79 -17.85 6.43
C ASN A 291 -12.50 -17.04 7.69
N ILE A 292 -11.24 -16.66 7.90
CA ILE A 292 -10.83 -15.86 9.06
C ILE A 292 -11.46 -14.46 9.01
N ALA A 293 -11.49 -13.82 7.82
CA ALA A 293 -12.09 -12.50 7.66
C ALA A 293 -13.61 -12.52 7.93
N GLU A 294 -14.32 -13.56 7.49
CA GLU A 294 -15.74 -13.72 7.77
C GLU A 294 -16.00 -14.02 9.26
N GLU A 295 -15.20 -14.90 9.89
CA GLU A 295 -15.27 -15.17 11.33
C GLU A 295 -15.03 -13.90 12.16
N ALA A 296 -14.01 -13.11 11.79
CA ALA A 296 -13.68 -11.85 12.45
C ALA A 296 -14.75 -10.77 12.23
N SER A 297 -15.52 -10.85 11.14
CA SER A 297 -16.63 -9.93 10.88
C SER A 297 -17.89 -10.29 11.65
N GLY A 298 -18.10 -11.58 11.94
CA GLY A 298 -19.21 -12.09 12.73
C GLY A 298 -19.02 -11.88 14.24
N ASN A 299 -17.78 -11.99 14.71
CA ASN A 299 -17.42 -11.72 16.10
C ASN A 299 -17.21 -10.22 16.34
N ARG A 300 -18.01 -9.64 17.23
CA ARG A 300 -17.86 -8.24 17.65
C ARG A 300 -16.60 -8.00 18.49
N GLU A 301 -15.94 -9.05 18.96
CA GLU A 301 -14.70 -8.99 19.73
C GLU A 301 -13.63 -9.80 19.00
N VAL A 302 -12.53 -9.14 18.64
CA VAL A 302 -11.38 -9.80 18.00
C VAL A 302 -10.40 -10.20 19.11
N SER A 303 -10.31 -11.50 19.41
CA SER A 303 -9.32 -12.04 20.35
C SER A 303 -7.91 -12.03 19.76
N ASP A 304 -6.90 -11.87 20.62
CA ASP A 304 -5.48 -12.00 20.22
C ASP A 304 -5.16 -13.42 19.77
N GLU A 305 -5.72 -14.42 20.46
CA GLU A 305 -5.57 -15.85 20.13
C GLU A 305 -6.00 -16.12 18.68
N MET A 306 -7.09 -15.50 18.24
CA MET A 306 -7.60 -15.66 16.88
C MET A 306 -6.59 -15.15 15.83
N ALA A 307 -5.93 -14.03 16.09
CA ALA A 307 -4.93 -13.44 15.20
C ALA A 307 -3.62 -14.26 15.20
N GLU A 308 -3.17 -14.71 16.36
CA GLU A 308 -1.98 -15.56 16.50
C GLU A 308 -2.18 -16.93 15.84
N ASP A 309 -3.31 -17.58 16.09
CA ASP A 309 -3.65 -18.86 15.47
C ASP A 309 -3.76 -18.74 13.95
N ALA A 310 -4.40 -17.67 13.45
CA ALA A 310 -4.44 -17.36 12.03
C ALA A 310 -3.03 -17.24 11.43
N PHE A 311 -2.13 -16.53 12.11
CA PHE A 311 -0.77 -16.36 11.63
C PHE A 311 0.04 -17.68 11.67
N GLN A 312 -0.17 -18.52 12.68
CA GLN A 312 0.43 -19.86 12.74
C GLN A 312 -0.07 -20.75 11.60
N ARG A 313 -1.36 -20.70 11.26
CA ARG A 313 -1.91 -21.43 10.11
C ARG A 313 -1.32 -20.96 8.78
N VAL A 314 -1.17 -19.64 8.60
CA VAL A 314 -0.48 -19.07 7.43
C VAL A 314 0.97 -19.56 7.36
N LYS A 315 1.72 -19.54 8.47
CA LYS A 315 3.10 -20.09 8.51
C LYS A 315 3.14 -21.57 8.15
N ALA A 316 2.18 -22.36 8.64
CA ALA A 316 2.10 -23.78 8.33
C ALA A 316 1.87 -24.01 6.83
N LEU A 317 1.02 -23.21 6.18
CA LEU A 317 0.81 -23.26 4.73
C LEU A 317 2.06 -22.85 3.95
N VAL A 318 2.74 -21.78 4.39
CA VAL A 318 3.99 -21.33 3.78
C VAL A 318 5.06 -22.42 3.81
N GLY A 319 5.21 -23.10 4.95
CA GLY A 319 6.18 -24.19 5.10
C GLY A 319 5.77 -25.51 4.44
N ALA A 320 4.47 -25.80 4.32
CA ALA A 320 3.98 -27.05 3.72
C ALA A 320 4.05 -27.06 2.19
N PHE A 321 3.92 -25.88 1.56
CA PHE A 321 3.88 -25.72 0.11
C PHE A 321 5.06 -24.89 -0.43
N ASP A 322 6.07 -24.62 0.39
CA ASP A 322 7.26 -23.81 0.03
C ASP A 322 6.88 -22.47 -0.67
N LEU A 323 5.85 -21.79 -0.16
CA LEU A 323 5.34 -20.55 -0.75
C LEU A 323 6.28 -19.38 -0.47
N ASP A 324 6.37 -18.44 -1.42
CA ASP A 324 7.15 -17.21 -1.21
C ASP A 324 6.52 -16.30 -0.14
N PRO A 325 7.23 -15.98 0.96
CA PRO A 325 6.69 -15.14 2.01
C PRO A 325 6.34 -13.71 1.54
N GLY A 326 7.07 -13.18 0.54
CA GLY A 326 6.78 -11.88 -0.05
C GLY A 326 5.49 -11.90 -0.86
N ARG A 327 5.25 -12.95 -1.65
CA ARG A 327 3.99 -13.16 -2.36
C ARG A 327 2.82 -13.40 -1.41
N VAL A 328 3.04 -14.16 -0.34
CA VAL A 328 2.03 -14.40 0.69
C VAL A 328 1.63 -13.08 1.33
N LEU A 329 2.60 -12.24 1.72
CA LEU A 329 2.35 -10.88 2.23
C LEU A 329 1.58 -10.03 1.20
N ASP A 330 1.95 -10.09 -0.07
CA ASP A 330 1.26 -9.37 -1.14
C ASP A 330 -0.23 -9.75 -1.20
N ILE A 331 -0.55 -11.04 -1.16
CA ILE A 331 -1.92 -11.55 -1.14
C ILE A 331 -2.64 -11.12 0.15
N THR A 332 -1.97 -11.17 1.31
CA THR A 332 -2.52 -10.70 2.59
C THR A 332 -2.93 -9.23 2.51
N LEU A 333 -2.09 -8.38 1.93
CA LEU A 333 -2.36 -6.95 1.76
C LEU A 333 -3.60 -6.71 0.88
N ASP A 334 -3.78 -7.48 -0.20
CA ASP A 334 -4.97 -7.37 -1.07
C ASP A 334 -6.26 -7.77 -0.37
N ILE A 335 -6.22 -8.88 0.38
CA ILE A 335 -7.39 -9.33 1.13
C ILE A 335 -7.73 -8.34 2.24
N SER A 336 -6.70 -7.82 2.93
CA SER A 336 -6.85 -6.81 3.98
C SER A 336 -7.47 -5.52 3.45
N ALA A 337 -7.01 -5.05 2.28
CA ALA A 337 -7.57 -3.86 1.64
C ALA A 337 -9.05 -4.06 1.27
N ASN A 338 -9.41 -5.22 0.71
CA ASN A 338 -10.80 -5.51 0.34
C ASN A 338 -11.73 -5.71 1.55
N ALA A 339 -11.22 -6.23 2.66
CA ALA A 339 -11.97 -6.46 3.90
C ALA A 339 -11.85 -5.32 4.92
N LEU A 340 -11.24 -4.18 4.54
CA LEU A 340 -10.92 -3.05 5.41
C LEU A 340 -12.11 -2.58 6.26
N VAL A 341 -13.24 -2.25 5.65
CA VAL A 341 -14.42 -1.71 6.36
C VAL A 341 -15.02 -2.73 7.34
N LYS A 342 -14.91 -4.02 7.02
CA LYS A 342 -15.51 -5.12 7.80
C LYS A 342 -14.62 -5.59 8.95
N ALA A 343 -13.31 -5.71 8.72
CA ALA A 343 -12.41 -6.49 9.57
C ALA A 343 -11.04 -5.82 9.84
N TYR A 344 -10.94 -4.48 9.73
CA TYR A 344 -9.66 -3.79 10.00
C TYR A 344 -9.05 -4.11 11.38
N GLY A 345 -9.90 -4.30 12.41
CA GLY A 345 -9.44 -4.61 13.77
C GLY A 345 -8.65 -5.92 13.81
N PHE A 346 -9.14 -6.94 13.12
CA PHE A 346 -8.44 -8.22 12.97
C PHE A 346 -7.13 -8.07 12.22
N PHE A 347 -7.12 -7.40 11.07
CA PHE A 347 -5.89 -7.28 10.28
C PHE A 347 -4.80 -6.51 11.02
N ILE A 348 -5.14 -5.47 11.80
CA ILE A 348 -4.16 -4.77 12.62
C ILE A 348 -3.53 -5.72 13.66
N LYS A 349 -4.33 -6.50 14.39
CA LYS A 349 -3.81 -7.51 15.33
C LYS A 349 -2.97 -8.57 14.63
N PHE A 350 -3.44 -9.06 13.48
CA PHE A 350 -2.73 -10.03 12.65
C PHE A 350 -1.35 -9.51 12.21
N TYR A 351 -1.27 -8.27 11.69
CA TYR A 351 0.02 -7.68 11.36
C TYR A 351 0.90 -7.50 12.59
N ARG A 352 0.31 -7.13 13.74
CA ARG A 352 1.06 -6.89 14.97
C ARG A 352 1.67 -8.15 15.59
N CYS A 353 1.01 -9.30 15.47
CA CYS A 353 1.55 -10.60 15.89
C CYS A 353 2.42 -11.26 14.79
N SER A 354 2.36 -10.74 13.56
CA SER A 354 3.14 -11.27 12.45
C SER A 354 4.64 -10.96 12.58
N SER A 355 5.47 -11.81 11.98
CA SER A 355 6.90 -11.54 11.78
C SER A 355 7.18 -10.51 10.70
N TRP A 356 6.15 -9.95 10.06
CA TRP A 356 6.28 -8.84 9.11
C TRP A 356 6.21 -7.47 9.79
N TRP A 357 5.85 -7.41 11.07
CA TRP A 357 5.87 -6.17 11.83
C TRP A 357 7.30 -5.60 11.85
N PRO A 358 7.50 -4.29 11.66
CA PRO A 358 8.84 -3.70 11.62
C PRO A 358 9.59 -3.90 12.94
N ASP A 359 10.82 -4.40 12.83
CA ASP A 359 11.74 -4.57 13.96
C ASP A 359 12.52 -3.27 14.23
N ASP A 360 12.51 -2.82 15.48
CA ASP A 360 13.25 -1.66 15.97
C ASP A 360 14.73 -1.99 16.30
N SER A 361 15.26 -3.14 15.86
CA SER A 361 16.60 -3.66 16.21
C SER A 361 17.78 -2.74 15.87
N PHE A 362 17.59 -1.74 14.99
CA PHE A 362 18.61 -0.72 14.70
C PHE A 362 18.72 0.38 15.77
N LEU A 363 17.82 0.38 16.77
CA LEU A 363 17.70 1.39 17.82
C LEU A 363 18.38 0.99 19.15
N ASP A 364 18.97 -0.20 19.25
CA ASP A 364 19.46 -0.77 20.53
C ASP A 364 20.42 0.15 21.31
N ASN A 365 21.13 1.07 20.63
CA ASN A 365 22.08 2.01 21.23
C ASN A 365 21.55 3.45 21.38
N VAL A 366 20.31 3.74 20.97
CA VAL A 366 19.74 5.10 20.98
C VAL A 366 18.61 5.17 22.00
N LYS A 367 18.80 5.96 23.06
CA LYS A 367 17.75 6.21 24.05
C LYS A 367 16.75 7.23 23.50
N TRP A 368 15.48 6.86 23.52
CA TRP A 368 14.40 7.70 23.02
C TRP A 368 13.21 7.71 23.98
N GLU A 369 12.46 8.80 23.92
CA GLU A 369 11.21 8.99 24.63
C GLU A 369 10.11 9.33 23.64
N ARG A 370 8.89 8.94 23.96
CA ARG A 370 7.69 9.35 23.21
C ARG A 370 7.04 10.49 23.97
N ASP A 371 6.46 11.43 23.24
CA ASP A 371 5.58 12.45 23.84
C ASP A 371 4.48 11.78 24.66
N GLU A 372 4.20 12.34 25.84
CA GLU A 372 3.14 11.86 26.72
C GLU A 372 1.80 11.83 25.95
N GLY A 373 1.16 10.66 25.86
CA GLY A 373 -0.11 10.54 25.16
C GLY A 373 -0.44 9.16 24.59
N PRO A 374 -1.61 9.04 23.94
CA PRO A 374 -2.01 7.84 23.23
C PRO A 374 -1.03 7.51 22.10
N SER A 375 -0.72 6.22 21.96
CA SER A 375 0.05 5.70 20.85
C SER A 375 -0.76 5.78 19.54
N ALA A 376 -0.10 6.04 18.41
CA ALA A 376 -0.74 5.95 17.09
C ALA A 376 -1.25 4.54 16.77
N LEU A 377 -0.58 3.51 17.30
CA LEU A 377 -1.11 2.14 17.40
C LEU A 377 -2.05 2.07 18.61
N PRO A 378 -3.35 1.76 18.42
CA PRO A 378 -4.30 1.68 19.53
C PRO A 378 -3.90 0.64 20.58
N SER A 379 -4.29 0.86 21.85
CA SER A 379 -3.95 -0.04 22.96
C SER A 379 -4.55 -1.44 22.80
N TRP A 380 -5.75 -1.54 22.21
CA TRP A 380 -6.40 -2.82 21.89
C TRP A 380 -5.68 -3.63 20.82
N ALA A 381 -4.76 -3.02 20.06
CA ALA A 381 -3.99 -3.73 19.04
C ALA A 381 -2.69 -4.33 19.58
N LEU A 382 -2.32 -4.02 20.83
CA LEU A 382 -1.10 -4.55 21.44
C LEU A 382 -1.27 -6.03 21.78
N PRO A 383 -0.20 -6.85 21.67
CA PRO A 383 -0.25 -8.25 22.08
C PRO A 383 -0.61 -8.41 23.56
N GLY A 384 -1.52 -9.34 23.88
CA GLY A 384 -2.03 -9.61 25.22
C GLY A 384 -3.17 -8.68 25.67
N SER A 385 -3.77 -7.92 24.76
CA SER A 385 -4.84 -6.98 25.07
C SER A 385 -6.23 -7.57 24.79
N ASN A 386 -7.09 -7.57 25.81
CA ASN A 386 -8.49 -7.96 25.69
C ASN A 386 -9.38 -6.85 25.09
N GLY A 387 -8.76 -5.85 24.43
CA GLY A 387 -9.45 -4.67 23.93
C GLY A 387 -10.24 -4.97 22.65
N ASN A 388 -11.35 -4.26 22.47
CA ASN A 388 -12.20 -4.36 21.29
C ASN A 388 -11.99 -3.15 20.36
N ALA A 389 -11.52 -3.39 19.13
CA ALA A 389 -11.38 -2.39 18.08
C ALA A 389 -12.69 -1.65 17.74
N TYR A 390 -13.83 -2.21 18.12
CA TYR A 390 -15.16 -1.69 17.84
C TYR A 390 -15.83 -1.07 19.07
N ALA A 391 -15.16 -1.05 20.22
CA ALA A 391 -15.66 -0.34 21.40
C ALA A 391 -15.71 1.16 21.13
N GLU A 392 -16.84 1.79 21.45
CA GLU A 392 -17.03 3.23 21.26
C GLU A 392 -16.77 4.04 22.54
N ASP A 393 -16.80 3.37 23.69
CA ASP A 393 -16.60 4.01 24.98
C ASP A 393 -15.10 4.17 25.28
N GLU A 394 -14.67 5.41 25.43
CA GLU A 394 -13.29 5.72 25.80
C GLU A 394 -13.04 5.35 27.27
N SER A 395 -12.02 4.54 27.53
CA SER A 395 -11.58 4.26 28.90
C SER A 395 -11.11 5.55 29.59
N MET A 396 -11.40 5.70 30.88
CA MET A 396 -10.93 6.83 31.69
C MET A 396 -9.41 7.01 31.64
N GLU A 397 -8.66 5.92 31.45
CA GLU A 397 -7.20 5.96 31.28
C GLU A 397 -6.79 6.63 29.96
N MET A 398 -7.48 6.30 28.86
CA MET A 398 -7.23 6.91 27.55
C MET A 398 -7.54 8.41 27.55
N LEU A 399 -8.62 8.82 28.24
CA LEU A 399 -8.95 10.23 28.41
C LEU A 399 -7.85 11.01 29.15
N LYS A 400 -7.29 10.42 30.22
CA LYS A 400 -6.16 11.03 30.95
C LYS A 400 -4.91 11.17 30.06
N LEU A 401 -4.60 10.16 29.26
CA LEU A 401 -3.48 10.22 28.31
C LEU A 401 -3.70 11.30 27.24
N LYS A 402 -4.93 11.43 26.70
CA LYS A 402 -5.29 12.49 25.76
C LYS A 402 -5.14 13.88 26.38
N GLU A 403 -5.57 14.05 27.64
CA GLU A 403 -5.44 15.32 28.36
C GLU A 403 -3.97 15.68 28.65
N ALA A 404 -3.15 14.72 29.06
CA ALA A 404 -1.71 14.91 29.23
C ALA A 404 -1.03 15.34 27.92
N ARG A 405 -1.35 14.66 26.81
CA ARG A 405 -0.89 15.02 25.47
C ARG A 405 -1.28 16.45 25.11
N ASP A 406 -2.55 16.80 25.29
CA ASP A 406 -3.05 18.13 24.93
C ASP A 406 -2.35 19.21 25.74
N ASN A 407 -2.10 18.98 27.03
CA ASN A 407 -1.36 19.89 27.88
C ASN A 407 0.05 20.16 27.34
N THR A 408 0.79 19.10 27.05
CA THR A 408 2.16 19.19 26.53
C THR A 408 2.20 19.80 25.13
N PHE A 409 1.27 19.40 24.25
CA PHE A 409 1.17 19.88 22.88
C PHE A 409 0.95 21.39 22.82
N TRP A 410 -0.07 21.91 23.49
CA TRP A 410 -0.40 23.34 23.42
C TRP A 410 0.62 24.24 24.12
N SER A 411 1.23 23.74 25.21
CA SER A 411 2.34 24.43 25.85
C SER A 411 3.50 24.61 24.87
N ARG A 412 3.86 23.55 24.15
CA ARG A 412 4.99 23.59 23.21
C ARG A 412 4.66 24.31 21.91
N LEU A 413 3.42 24.24 21.44
CA LEU A 413 2.97 25.02 20.27
C LEU A 413 3.16 26.52 20.48
N ARG A 414 3.03 26.99 21.73
CA ARG A 414 3.27 28.38 22.11
C ARG A 414 4.74 28.79 21.93
N ASP A 415 5.67 27.89 22.23
CA ASP A 415 7.11 28.18 22.26
C ASP A 415 7.81 27.85 20.93
N GLU A 416 7.48 26.71 20.31
CA GLU A 416 8.11 26.16 19.11
C GLU A 416 7.31 26.42 17.83
N GLY A 417 6.03 26.82 17.92
CA GLY A 417 5.19 27.10 16.76
C GLY A 417 4.80 25.85 15.96
N MET A 418 4.69 25.98 14.63
CA MET A 418 4.08 24.96 13.76
C MET A 418 4.82 23.61 13.75
N ASP A 419 6.11 23.59 14.09
CA ASP A 419 6.95 22.39 14.07
C ASP A 419 6.42 21.28 15.01
N VAL A 420 5.72 21.65 16.07
CA VAL A 420 5.12 20.71 17.03
C VAL A 420 4.10 19.78 16.36
N PHE A 421 3.40 20.23 15.32
CA PHE A 421 2.46 19.37 14.58
C PHE A 421 3.16 18.22 13.84
N PHE A 422 4.40 18.41 13.39
CA PHE A 422 5.20 17.35 12.75
C PHE A 422 5.80 16.37 13.76
N GLN A 423 5.90 16.79 15.02
CA GLN A 423 6.43 15.97 16.11
C GLN A 423 5.34 15.16 16.83
N LEU A 424 4.07 15.29 16.45
CA LEU A 424 2.98 14.50 17.00
C LEU A 424 3.24 12.99 16.80
N ASN A 425 3.35 12.25 17.91
CA ASN A 425 3.73 10.82 17.97
C ASN A 425 5.16 10.49 17.52
N ALA A 426 6.02 11.51 17.36
CA ALA A 426 7.42 11.27 17.08
C ALA A 426 8.14 10.67 18.30
N ARG A 427 9.14 9.83 18.04
CA ARG A 427 10.03 9.26 19.05
C ARG A 427 11.26 10.16 19.17
N ARG A 428 11.35 10.98 20.22
CA ARG A 428 12.45 11.95 20.43
C ARG A 428 13.68 11.27 21.00
N ILE A 429 14.85 11.75 20.61
CA ILE A 429 16.12 11.27 21.18
C ILE A 429 16.40 12.08 22.45
N VAL A 430 16.56 11.41 23.59
CA VAL A 430 16.73 12.07 24.92
C VAL A 430 18.14 12.62 25.11
N ASP A 431 19.14 11.88 24.63
CA ASP A 431 20.56 12.21 24.79
C ASP A 431 21.22 12.32 23.42
N TYR A 432 20.84 13.34 22.67
CA TYR A 432 21.31 13.52 21.29
C TYR A 432 22.84 13.68 21.22
N ASP A 433 23.44 14.39 22.18
CA ASP A 433 24.87 14.70 22.17
C ASP A 433 25.75 13.45 22.29
N SER A 434 25.30 12.43 23.05
CA SER A 434 26.06 11.16 23.16
C SER A 434 25.97 10.29 21.91
N VAL A 435 24.93 10.46 21.09
CA VAL A 435 24.69 9.67 19.88
C VAL A 435 25.15 10.42 18.62
N ALA A 436 25.34 11.74 18.69
CA ALA A 436 25.68 12.59 17.54
C ALA A 436 26.95 12.13 16.79
N GLU A 437 27.99 11.70 17.50
CA GLU A 437 29.21 11.17 16.87
C GLU A 437 28.94 9.86 16.10
N LEU A 438 28.09 8.98 16.66
CA LEU A 438 27.70 7.73 16.02
C LEU A 438 26.82 7.95 14.78
N LEU A 439 25.95 8.96 14.81
CA LEU A 439 25.09 9.31 13.66
C LEU A 439 25.90 9.89 12.50
N ASN A 440 26.97 10.63 12.79
CA ASN A 440 27.84 11.23 11.78
C ASN A 440 28.89 10.25 11.22
N THR A 441 29.06 9.08 11.84
CA THR A 441 30.00 8.05 11.37
C THR A 441 29.45 7.35 10.13
N GLU A 442 30.21 7.26 9.04
CA GLU A 442 29.83 6.47 7.86
C GLU A 442 29.93 4.97 8.12
N GLU A 443 28.96 4.18 7.65
CA GLU A 443 29.07 2.73 7.72
C GLU A 443 30.15 2.18 6.76
N PRO A 444 31.00 1.24 7.22
CA PRO A 444 32.08 0.68 6.43
C PRO A 444 31.57 -0.14 5.24
N GLU A 445 32.29 -0.09 4.13
CA GLU A 445 31.97 -0.86 2.92
C GLU A 445 32.40 -2.32 3.05
N THR A 446 31.43 -3.22 3.15
CA THR A 446 31.66 -4.66 3.01
C THR A 446 31.58 -5.05 1.54
N ARG A 447 32.67 -5.56 0.97
CA ARG A 447 32.73 -6.03 -0.42
C ARG A 447 32.84 -7.56 -0.46
N ASP A 448 32.20 -8.18 -1.45
CA ASP A 448 32.33 -9.62 -1.71
C ASP A 448 33.72 -9.94 -2.33
N GLY A 449 34.05 -11.23 -2.42
CA GLY A 449 35.28 -11.69 -3.08
C GLY A 449 35.37 -11.38 -4.58
N LYS A 450 34.32 -10.78 -5.17
CA LYS A 450 34.24 -10.32 -6.57
C LYS A 450 34.27 -8.78 -6.69
N GLY A 451 34.40 -8.06 -5.57
CA GLY A 451 34.45 -6.59 -5.52
C GLY A 451 33.10 -5.87 -5.52
N ASN A 452 31.97 -6.57 -5.48
CA ASN A 452 30.64 -5.96 -5.35
C ASN A 452 30.36 -5.58 -3.89
N LEU A 453 29.65 -4.48 -3.68
CA LEU A 453 29.17 -4.09 -2.35
C LEU A 453 28.11 -5.09 -1.88
N ILE A 454 28.33 -5.68 -0.70
CA ILE A 454 27.34 -6.50 -0.01
C ILE A 454 26.43 -5.54 0.76
N ASN A 455 25.11 -5.74 0.66
CA ASN A 455 24.10 -4.98 1.42
C ASN A 455 24.10 -3.46 1.14
N GLU A 456 24.30 -3.05 -0.11
CA GLU A 456 24.31 -1.63 -0.51
C GLU A 456 23.02 -0.89 -0.09
N ASP A 457 21.85 -1.48 -0.32
CA ASP A 457 20.56 -0.86 0.02
C ASP A 457 20.36 -0.73 1.53
N LYS A 458 20.82 -1.73 2.29
CA LYS A 458 20.78 -1.68 3.76
C LYS A 458 21.68 -0.55 4.30
N ARG A 459 22.89 -0.39 3.74
CA ARG A 459 23.82 0.70 4.08
C ARG A 459 23.21 2.06 3.77
N LYS A 460 22.67 2.25 2.56
CA LYS A 460 21.99 3.50 2.16
C LYS A 460 20.88 3.85 3.14
N ARG A 461 20.05 2.87 3.51
CA ARG A 461 18.93 3.08 4.43
C ARG A 461 19.39 3.43 5.85
N ILE A 462 20.48 2.83 6.33
CA ILE A 462 21.06 3.19 7.63
C ILE A 462 21.60 4.62 7.60
N MET A 463 22.28 5.02 6.53
CA MET A 463 22.75 6.40 6.35
C MET A 463 21.59 7.39 6.28
N GLU A 464 20.52 7.08 5.55
CA GLU A 464 19.30 7.91 5.49
C GLU A 464 18.62 8.02 6.86
N ASN A 465 18.55 6.93 7.62
CA ASN A 465 18.04 6.94 8.99
C ASN A 465 18.89 7.83 9.91
N ARG A 466 20.22 7.72 9.83
CA ARG A 466 21.13 8.58 10.61
C ARG A 466 20.98 10.05 10.25
N LYS A 467 20.90 10.36 8.95
CA LYS A 467 20.65 11.72 8.45
C LYS A 467 19.33 12.28 8.99
N TYR A 468 18.25 11.48 8.92
CA TYR A 468 16.96 11.86 9.47
C TYR A 468 17.03 12.17 10.97
N MET A 469 17.71 11.32 11.75
CA MET A 469 17.90 11.53 13.19
C MET A 469 18.70 12.80 13.48
N CYS A 470 19.70 13.12 12.67
CA CYS A 470 20.45 14.37 12.80
C CYS A 470 19.62 15.62 12.50
N GLU A 471 18.82 15.60 11.44
CA GLU A 471 18.03 16.75 11.00
C GLU A 471 16.82 17.01 11.91
N THR A 472 16.12 15.95 12.31
CA THR A 472 14.84 16.08 13.03
C THR A 472 14.96 15.92 14.53
N ARG A 473 16.09 15.40 15.03
CA ARG A 473 16.28 14.96 16.43
C ARG A 473 15.26 13.93 16.91
N THR A 474 14.61 13.26 15.96
CA THR A 474 13.63 12.19 16.20
C THR A 474 14.04 10.93 15.46
N LEU A 475 13.60 9.77 15.95
CA LEU A 475 13.78 8.52 15.24
C LEU A 475 12.90 8.50 13.98
N PRO A 476 13.36 7.83 12.89
CA PRO A 476 12.54 7.66 11.70
C PRO A 476 11.24 6.93 12.05
N PRO A 477 10.14 7.22 11.34
CA PRO A 477 8.89 6.48 11.51
C PRO A 477 9.13 4.97 11.32
N PRO A 478 8.50 4.10 12.15
CA PRO A 478 8.60 2.66 11.95
C PRO A 478 7.96 2.27 10.61
N GLY A 479 8.49 1.23 9.96
CA GLY A 479 7.93 0.76 8.70
C GLY A 479 8.70 -0.40 8.06
N ASN A 480 7.95 -1.35 7.54
CA ASN A 480 8.47 -2.44 6.71
C ASN A 480 8.61 -1.96 5.25
N ALA A 481 9.85 -1.90 4.75
CA ALA A 481 10.12 -1.45 3.37
C ALA A 481 9.62 -2.43 2.32
N ASP A 482 9.71 -3.73 2.58
CA ASP A 482 9.28 -4.74 1.61
C ASP A 482 7.76 -4.64 1.41
N ALA A 483 7.01 -4.47 2.51
CA ALA A 483 5.57 -4.21 2.46
C ALA A 483 5.25 -2.90 1.72
N ALA A 484 6.01 -1.83 1.97
CA ALA A 484 5.85 -0.54 1.29
C ALA A 484 6.15 -0.65 -0.22
N GLN A 485 7.16 -1.43 -0.61
CA GLN A 485 7.51 -1.68 -2.00
C GLN A 485 6.41 -2.48 -2.72
N LEU A 486 5.84 -3.51 -2.07
CA LEU A 486 4.73 -4.29 -2.61
C LEU A 486 3.48 -3.41 -2.84
N LEU A 487 3.10 -2.60 -1.84
CA LEU A 487 2.01 -1.64 -1.99
C LEU A 487 2.31 -0.57 -3.05
N GLY A 488 3.55 -0.08 -3.09
CA GLY A 488 4.00 0.89 -4.07
C GLY A 488 3.91 0.35 -5.51
N PHE A 489 4.28 -0.92 -5.71
CA PHE A 489 4.12 -1.61 -6.99
C PHE A 489 2.64 -1.70 -7.40
N LYS A 490 1.74 -2.04 -6.46
CA LYS A 490 0.29 -2.06 -6.71
C LYS A 490 -0.29 -0.71 -7.06
N LEU A 491 0.09 0.33 -6.32
CA LEU A 491 -0.35 1.70 -6.63
C LEU A 491 0.19 2.13 -8.00
N SER A 492 1.45 1.85 -8.29
CA SER A 492 2.06 2.16 -9.59
C SER A 492 1.37 1.45 -10.76
N PHE A 493 0.85 0.23 -10.57
CA PHE A 493 0.10 -0.49 -11.60
C PHE A 493 -1.10 0.33 -12.13
N TYR A 494 -1.88 0.96 -11.24
CA TYR A 494 -3.01 1.80 -11.62
C TYR A 494 -2.62 3.13 -12.31
N ALA A 495 -1.34 3.49 -12.28
CA ALA A 495 -0.78 4.60 -13.02
C ALA A 495 -0.05 4.18 -14.31
N SER A 496 0.12 2.87 -14.53
CA SER A 496 0.88 2.32 -15.64
C SER A 496 0.05 2.19 -16.91
N SER A 497 0.72 2.07 -18.06
CA SER A 497 0.09 1.75 -19.35
C SER A 497 -0.30 0.28 -19.49
N ALA A 498 -0.03 -0.55 -18.48
CA ALA A 498 -0.35 -1.98 -18.49
C ALA A 498 -1.78 -2.27 -18.01
N ARG A 499 -2.53 -1.25 -17.58
CA ARG A 499 -3.90 -1.37 -17.09
C ARG A 499 -4.91 -1.35 -18.24
N ASP A 500 -6.05 -2.00 -18.02
CA ASP A 500 -7.18 -1.91 -18.92
C ASP A 500 -8.00 -0.63 -18.67
N ALA A 501 -8.80 -0.19 -19.64
CA ALA A 501 -9.63 1.01 -19.49
C ALA A 501 -10.66 0.90 -18.36
N THR A 502 -11.04 -0.33 -17.98
CA THR A 502 -11.95 -0.63 -16.86
C THR A 502 -11.25 -0.66 -15.50
N ASP A 503 -9.91 -0.70 -15.46
CA ASP A 503 -9.14 -0.81 -14.22
C ASP A 503 -9.04 0.54 -13.52
N SER A 504 -10.06 0.82 -12.71
CA SER A 504 -10.05 1.94 -11.77
C SER A 504 -9.37 1.56 -10.46
N MET A 505 -8.61 2.49 -9.88
CA MET A 505 -7.95 2.28 -8.59
C MET A 505 -8.99 2.20 -7.46
N PRO A 506 -9.03 1.11 -6.67
CA PRO A 506 -9.96 1.00 -5.54
C PRO A 506 -9.64 2.01 -4.43
N GLU A 507 -10.65 2.73 -3.93
CA GLU A 507 -10.49 3.65 -2.79
C GLU A 507 -10.01 2.92 -1.52
N ASN A 508 -10.46 1.67 -1.34
CA ASN A 508 -10.05 0.78 -0.25
C ASN A 508 -8.52 0.68 -0.12
N LEU A 509 -7.80 0.59 -1.23
CA LEU A 509 -6.35 0.41 -1.24
C LEU A 509 -5.61 1.63 -0.67
N ILE A 510 -6.06 2.83 -1.02
CA ILE A 510 -5.48 4.08 -0.51
C ILE A 510 -5.83 4.28 0.97
N HIS A 511 -7.08 4.01 1.38
CA HIS A 511 -7.45 4.08 2.80
C HIS A 511 -6.71 3.05 3.65
N PHE A 512 -6.50 1.85 3.12
CA PHE A 512 -5.69 0.83 3.77
C PHE A 512 -4.22 1.28 3.91
N THR A 513 -3.65 1.85 2.85
CA THR A 513 -2.28 2.41 2.89
C THR A 513 -2.17 3.49 3.98
N ALA A 514 -3.14 4.42 4.05
CA ALA A 514 -3.17 5.45 5.09
C ALA A 514 -3.30 4.87 6.51
N LEU A 515 -4.09 3.79 6.69
CA LEU A 515 -4.21 3.08 7.96
C LEU A 515 -2.88 2.45 8.37
N LEU A 516 -2.19 1.76 7.44
CA LEU A 516 -0.89 1.13 7.69
C LEU A 516 0.19 2.15 8.04
N ILE A 517 0.15 3.34 7.43
CA ILE A 517 1.01 4.47 7.82
C ILE A 517 0.70 4.90 9.25
N LYS A 518 -0.57 5.12 9.59
CA LYS A 518 -0.98 5.57 10.93
C LYS A 518 -0.55 4.58 12.03
N VAL A 519 -0.74 3.29 11.83
CA VAL A 519 -0.37 2.27 12.84
C VAL A 519 1.13 2.00 12.90
N GLY A 520 1.91 2.49 11.92
CA GLY A 520 3.36 2.34 11.86
C GLY A 520 3.84 1.03 11.23
N PHE A 521 3.00 0.34 10.45
CA PHE A 521 3.40 -0.87 9.72
C PHE A 521 4.22 -0.53 8.46
N ILE A 522 3.88 0.57 7.78
CA ILE A 522 4.67 1.16 6.69
C ILE A 522 4.95 2.62 6.99
N SER A 523 6.02 3.18 6.44
CA SER A 523 6.33 4.61 6.58
C SER A 523 5.91 5.40 5.34
N LEU A 524 5.51 6.67 5.52
CA LEU A 524 5.27 7.56 4.38
C LEU A 524 6.54 7.69 3.51
N ARG A 525 7.72 7.71 4.13
CA ARG A 525 9.02 7.81 3.44
C ARG A 525 9.23 6.69 2.43
N ASP A 526 8.87 5.46 2.78
CA ASP A 526 9.08 4.30 1.92
C ASP A 526 8.03 4.22 0.79
N ILE A 527 6.77 4.61 1.04
CA ILE A 527 5.70 4.54 0.02
C ILE A 527 5.68 5.75 -0.94
N TYR A 528 6.10 6.94 -0.47
CA TYR A 528 5.98 8.20 -1.21
C TYR A 528 6.63 8.21 -2.60
N PRO A 529 7.84 7.63 -2.81
CA PRO A 529 8.48 7.58 -4.12
C PRO A 529 7.68 6.79 -5.17
N HIS A 530 6.81 5.87 -4.73
CA HIS A 530 6.00 5.03 -5.61
C HIS A 530 4.66 5.68 -6.02
N LEU A 531 4.32 6.85 -5.46
CA LEU A 531 3.03 7.48 -5.70
C LEU A 531 3.02 8.31 -6.99
N TYR A 532 1.95 8.15 -7.76
CA TYR A 532 1.67 8.99 -8.92
C TYR A 532 0.86 10.26 -8.55
N PRO A 533 1.11 11.41 -9.21
CA PRO A 533 2.22 11.67 -10.13
C PRO A 533 3.55 11.90 -9.40
N PRO A 534 4.69 11.65 -10.05
CA PRO A 534 5.99 12.09 -9.55
C PRO A 534 5.99 13.60 -9.30
N ASP A 535 6.81 14.07 -8.35
CA ASP A 535 6.83 15.49 -7.96
C ASP A 535 7.13 16.43 -9.13
N GLU A 536 7.96 15.99 -10.07
CA GLU A 536 8.32 16.75 -11.27
C GLU A 536 7.11 17.08 -12.15
N LYS A 537 6.06 16.23 -12.13
CA LYS A 537 4.83 16.40 -12.91
C LYS A 537 3.71 17.11 -12.15
N MET A 538 3.91 17.44 -10.88
CA MET A 538 2.90 18.16 -10.08
C MET A 538 2.54 19.56 -10.61
N PRO A 539 3.45 20.34 -11.24
CA PRO A 539 3.08 21.61 -11.87
C PRO A 539 2.10 21.46 -13.04
N GLU A 540 2.26 20.43 -13.87
CA GLU A 540 1.33 20.13 -14.98
C GLU A 540 -0.04 19.76 -14.41
N GLU A 541 -0.04 18.89 -13.40
CA GLU A 541 -1.24 18.45 -12.70
C GLU A 541 -1.98 19.63 -12.03
N ARG A 542 -1.25 20.59 -11.47
CA ARG A 542 -1.82 21.83 -10.94
C ARG A 542 -2.61 22.58 -11.99
N THR A 543 -2.02 22.84 -13.16
CA THR A 543 -2.72 23.58 -14.23
C THR A 543 -3.97 22.85 -14.73
N ARG A 544 -3.93 21.52 -14.76
CA ARG A 544 -5.07 20.68 -15.13
C ARG A 544 -6.21 20.82 -14.13
N LEU A 545 -5.91 20.63 -12.84
CA LEU A 545 -6.89 20.71 -11.77
C LEU A 545 -7.44 22.15 -11.61
N GLU A 546 -6.61 23.18 -11.85
CA GLU A 546 -7.06 24.58 -11.88
C GLU A 546 -8.07 24.83 -13.01
N LYS A 547 -7.83 24.25 -14.19
CA LYS A 547 -8.77 24.30 -15.31
C LYS A 547 -10.06 23.53 -15.00
N GLU A 548 -9.95 22.32 -14.45
CA GLU A 548 -11.13 21.52 -14.06
C GLU A 548 -11.99 22.24 -13.03
N LYS A 549 -11.36 22.84 -12.01
CA LYS A 549 -12.02 23.68 -11.02
C LYS A 549 -12.68 24.89 -11.69
N ALA A 550 -11.98 25.62 -12.55
CA ALA A 550 -12.52 26.78 -13.24
C ALA A 550 -13.72 26.43 -14.14
N ASP A 551 -13.66 25.29 -14.84
CA ASP A 551 -14.75 24.76 -15.67
C ASP A 551 -15.95 24.36 -14.81
N LYS A 552 -15.72 23.74 -13.66
CA LYS A 552 -16.76 23.39 -12.68
C LYS A 552 -17.43 24.65 -12.10
N GLU A 553 -16.63 25.62 -11.66
CA GLU A 553 -17.14 26.91 -11.18
C GLU A 553 -17.91 27.66 -12.26
N ALA A 554 -17.44 27.67 -13.51
CA ALA A 554 -18.14 28.31 -14.62
C ALA A 554 -19.51 27.68 -14.87
N LYS A 555 -19.63 26.35 -14.73
CA LYS A 555 -20.91 25.62 -14.83
C LYS A 555 -21.82 25.87 -13.64
N GLU A 556 -21.27 25.94 -12.43
CA GLU A 556 -22.05 26.15 -11.19
C GLU A 556 -22.51 27.60 -11.01
N ARG A 557 -21.86 28.57 -11.66
CA ARG A 557 -22.26 29.99 -11.60
C ARG A 557 -23.70 30.19 -12.13
N PRO A 558 -24.53 31.01 -11.46
CA PRO A 558 -25.86 31.36 -11.92
C PRO A 558 -25.81 31.98 -13.33
N GLY A 559 -26.51 31.36 -14.28
CA GLY A 559 -26.50 31.73 -15.71
C GLY A 559 -25.28 31.27 -16.52
N GLY A 560 -24.35 30.50 -15.92
CA GLY A 560 -23.16 29.96 -16.59
C GLY A 560 -23.38 28.61 -17.29
N ALA A 561 -24.26 27.76 -16.75
CA ALA A 561 -24.72 26.58 -17.47
C ALA A 561 -25.68 27.01 -18.60
N PRO A 562 -25.51 26.52 -19.84
CA PRO A 562 -26.50 26.78 -20.88
C PRO A 562 -27.84 26.20 -20.45
N ASN A 563 -28.86 27.05 -20.36
CA ASN A 563 -30.21 26.62 -20.03
C ASN A 563 -30.63 25.50 -20.99
N ALA A 564 -30.71 24.25 -20.52
CA ALA A 564 -31.14 23.12 -21.33
C ALA A 564 -32.54 23.35 -21.94
N LEU A 565 -33.39 24.11 -21.24
CA LEU A 565 -34.70 24.59 -21.70
C LEU A 565 -34.64 25.64 -22.83
N ALA A 566 -33.55 26.39 -22.97
CA ALA A 566 -33.34 27.36 -24.05
C ALA A 566 -32.61 26.75 -25.25
N LEU A 567 -31.78 25.72 -25.03
CA LEU A 567 -31.12 24.95 -26.08
C LEU A 567 -32.03 23.88 -26.70
N ALA A 568 -33.02 23.38 -25.96
CA ALA A 568 -34.13 22.63 -26.51
C ALA A 568 -35.05 23.62 -27.26
N GLY A 569 -34.65 24.03 -28.46
CA GLY A 569 -35.48 24.85 -29.34
C GLY A 569 -36.88 24.27 -29.45
N LEU A 570 -37.90 25.14 -29.54
CA LEU A 570 -39.30 24.75 -29.71
C LEU A 570 -39.40 23.68 -30.80
N LEU A 571 -39.74 22.45 -30.42
CA LEU A 571 -40.24 21.44 -31.36
C LEU A 571 -41.48 22.03 -32.02
N THR A 572 -41.42 22.27 -33.33
CA THR A 572 -42.57 22.67 -34.12
C THR A 572 -43.61 21.56 -34.06
N ASP A 573 -44.83 21.92 -33.68
CA ASP A 573 -45.98 21.02 -33.49
C ASP A 573 -46.36 20.34 -34.82
N ASP A 574 -46.12 19.02 -34.91
CA ASP A 574 -46.38 18.19 -36.08
C ASP A 574 -47.89 17.92 -36.24
N THR A 575 -48.61 18.87 -36.85
CA THR A 575 -50.01 18.68 -37.23
C THR A 575 -50.36 19.03 -38.67
N LEU A 576 -49.44 18.91 -39.65
CA LEU A 576 -49.82 18.89 -41.07
C LEU A 576 -48.94 17.92 -41.92
N PRO A 577 -49.54 17.12 -42.84
CA PRO A 577 -48.79 16.16 -43.65
C PRO A 577 -47.95 16.85 -44.75
N PRO A 578 -46.81 16.25 -45.17
CA PRO A 578 -45.85 16.92 -46.02
C PRO A 578 -46.35 17.02 -47.47
N ALA A 579 -46.58 18.25 -47.92
CA ALA A 579 -46.74 18.56 -49.33
C ALA A 579 -45.35 18.74 -49.97
N ALA A 580 -45.06 17.87 -50.96
CA ALA A 580 -43.84 17.89 -51.75
C ALA A 580 -43.55 19.28 -52.35
N ARG A 581 -42.32 19.77 -52.16
CA ARG A 581 -41.74 20.81 -53.00
C ARG A 581 -40.34 20.38 -53.46
N ARG A 582 -40.25 20.15 -54.77
CA ARG A 582 -39.00 20.01 -55.52
C ARG A 582 -38.30 21.38 -55.60
N ALA A 583 -37.00 21.42 -55.36
CA ALA A 583 -36.08 22.46 -55.84
C ALA A 583 -34.67 21.85 -55.90
N ILE A 584 -34.27 21.34 -57.07
CA ILE A 584 -33.36 21.99 -58.03
C ILE A 584 -31.90 21.81 -57.63
N ASP A 585 -31.26 20.87 -58.34
CA ASP A 585 -29.83 20.68 -58.46
C ASP A 585 -29.10 21.97 -58.88
N LYS A 586 -27.92 22.17 -58.28
CA LYS A 586 -26.88 22.96 -58.94
C LYS A 586 -25.52 22.35 -58.64
N ASP A 587 -25.09 21.51 -59.59
CA ASP A 587 -23.73 21.04 -59.74
C ASP A 587 -22.72 22.18 -59.72
N ARG A 588 -21.65 21.99 -58.94
CA ARG A 588 -20.33 22.50 -59.30
C ARG A 588 -19.30 21.42 -59.00
N SER A 589 -18.94 20.73 -60.07
CA SER A 589 -17.77 19.87 -60.16
C SER A 589 -16.48 20.69 -60.11
N GLY A 590 -15.50 20.13 -59.42
CA GLY A 590 -14.12 20.59 -59.39
C GLY A 590 -13.27 19.45 -58.83
N GLY A 591 -12.91 18.52 -59.70
CA GLY A 591 -12.15 17.34 -59.34
C GLY A 591 -10.67 17.64 -59.11
N THR A 592 -10.10 17.02 -58.08
CA THR A 592 -8.67 16.66 -58.01
C THR A 592 -8.50 15.43 -57.12
N THR A 593 -8.17 14.31 -57.77
CA THR A 593 -7.44 13.10 -57.34
C THR A 593 -7.40 12.69 -55.85
N PRO A 594 -7.73 11.42 -55.51
CA PRO A 594 -7.57 10.90 -54.16
C PRO A 594 -6.09 10.78 -53.79
N LYS A 595 -5.69 11.41 -52.68
CA LYS A 595 -4.42 11.13 -51.99
C LYS A 595 -4.56 9.78 -51.27
N PRO A 596 -3.48 8.99 -51.18
CA PRO A 596 -3.54 7.64 -50.66
C PRO A 596 -3.94 7.66 -49.18
N GLU A 597 -4.81 6.72 -48.82
CA GLU A 597 -5.11 6.33 -47.45
C GLU A 597 -3.78 6.22 -46.69
N LYS A 598 -3.55 7.14 -45.77
CA LYS A 598 -2.77 6.78 -44.60
C LYS A 598 -3.58 5.68 -43.94
N LYS A 599 -2.98 4.49 -43.85
CA LYS A 599 -3.37 3.49 -42.86
C LYS A 599 -3.83 4.22 -41.62
N ASP A 600 -5.10 4.05 -41.28
CA ASP A 600 -5.55 4.19 -39.91
C ASP A 600 -4.62 3.27 -39.11
N GLU A 601 -3.57 3.86 -38.53
CA GLU A 601 -3.06 3.33 -37.28
C GLU A 601 -4.29 3.36 -36.39
N GLU A 602 -4.80 2.17 -36.05
CA GLU A 602 -5.83 2.00 -35.04
C GLU A 602 -5.49 2.98 -33.91
N ASP A 603 -6.29 4.03 -33.76
CA ASP A 603 -6.21 4.94 -32.62
C ASP A 603 -6.41 4.03 -31.40
N GLN A 604 -5.30 3.58 -30.80
CA GLN A 604 -5.33 2.92 -29.50
C GLN A 604 -6.09 3.89 -28.61
N GLU A 605 -7.32 3.53 -28.23
CA GLU A 605 -8.15 4.35 -27.35
C GLU A 605 -7.28 4.81 -26.19
N ALA A 606 -6.98 6.10 -26.14
CA ALA A 606 -6.06 6.64 -25.16
C ALA A 606 -6.64 6.35 -23.77
N LEU A 607 -5.92 5.53 -22.99
CA LEU A 607 -6.33 5.17 -21.64
C LEU A 607 -6.70 6.44 -20.85
N PRO A 608 -7.73 6.38 -19.99
CA PRO A 608 -8.07 7.51 -19.14
C PRO A 608 -6.82 7.95 -18.35
N GLN A 609 -6.72 9.22 -18.00
CA GLN A 609 -5.59 9.65 -17.18
C GLN A 609 -5.65 9.00 -15.80
N PRO A 610 -4.51 8.59 -15.23
CA PRO A 610 -4.49 8.00 -13.91
C PRO A 610 -4.81 9.05 -12.83
N PRO A 611 -5.49 8.66 -11.75
CA PRO A 611 -5.85 9.57 -10.66
C PRO A 611 -4.62 10.06 -9.91
N ASN A 612 -4.72 11.23 -9.30
CA ASN A 612 -3.68 11.77 -8.42
C ASN A 612 -3.65 11.02 -7.08
N GLN A 613 -2.78 10.02 -6.97
CA GLN A 613 -2.67 9.16 -5.80
C GLN A 613 -2.16 9.91 -4.58
N LYS A 614 -1.31 10.94 -4.76
CA LYS A 614 -0.86 11.81 -3.66
C LYS A 614 -2.01 12.59 -3.02
N LEU A 615 -2.91 13.13 -3.84
CA LEU A 615 -4.12 13.81 -3.36
C LEU A 615 -5.08 12.83 -2.66
N MET A 616 -5.26 11.62 -3.21
CA MET A 616 -6.10 10.60 -2.59
C MET A 616 -5.52 10.12 -1.25
N LEU A 617 -4.20 9.89 -1.18
CA LEU A 617 -3.53 9.51 0.05
C LEU A 617 -3.63 10.63 1.10
N LEU A 618 -3.45 11.89 0.71
CA LEU A 618 -3.64 13.03 1.60
C LEU A 618 -5.04 13.05 2.23
N LYS A 619 -6.10 12.86 1.43
CA LYS A 619 -7.47 12.77 1.96
C LYS A 619 -7.63 11.61 2.94
N ALA A 620 -7.08 10.45 2.61
CA ALA A 620 -7.15 9.27 3.47
C ALA A 620 -6.36 9.46 4.78
N LEU A 621 -5.18 10.08 4.75
CA LEU A 621 -4.38 10.40 5.94
C LEU A 621 -5.12 11.38 6.86
N LEU A 622 -5.74 12.42 6.30
CA LEU A 622 -6.58 13.36 7.05
C LEU A 622 -7.83 12.68 7.62
N ALA A 623 -8.45 11.76 6.89
CA ALA A 623 -9.58 10.97 7.38
C ALA A 623 -9.21 10.09 8.58
N HIS A 624 -7.97 9.58 8.62
CA HIS A 624 -7.41 8.83 9.73
C HIS A 624 -6.88 9.69 10.88
N GLY A 625 -6.86 11.03 10.74
CA GLY A 625 -6.33 11.96 11.74
C GLY A 625 -4.79 11.99 11.84
N ASN A 626 -4.07 11.50 10.83
CA ASN A 626 -2.61 11.57 10.80
C ASN A 626 -2.14 12.95 10.28
N LEU A 627 -1.86 13.87 11.20
CA LEU A 627 -1.54 15.26 10.86
C LEU A 627 -0.13 15.45 10.32
N ALA A 628 0.88 14.83 10.92
CA ALA A 628 2.28 15.05 10.55
C ALA A 628 2.54 14.70 9.07
N ASP A 629 2.10 13.52 8.65
CA ASP A 629 2.24 13.05 7.26
C ASP A 629 1.38 13.86 6.27
N SER A 630 0.17 14.27 6.69
CA SER A 630 -0.70 15.10 5.87
C SER A 630 -0.10 16.50 5.65
N LEU A 631 0.46 17.09 6.70
CA LEU A 631 1.10 18.41 6.65
C LEU A 631 2.39 18.37 5.84
N PHE A 632 3.11 17.26 5.79
CA PHE A 632 4.27 17.10 4.90
C PHE A 632 3.86 17.24 3.42
N ILE A 633 2.78 16.53 3.00
CA ILE A 633 2.27 16.61 1.63
C ILE A 633 1.75 18.04 1.33
N LEU A 634 1.03 18.65 2.26
CA LEU A 634 0.51 20.01 2.13
C LEU A 634 1.61 21.07 2.11
N GLY A 635 2.67 20.91 2.90
CA GLY A 635 3.82 21.80 2.91
C GLY A 635 4.58 21.78 1.58
N ARG A 636 4.62 20.63 0.91
CA ARG A 636 5.21 20.48 -0.42
C ARG A 636 4.30 21.01 -1.53
N PHE A 637 2.98 20.84 -1.39
CA PHE A 637 1.98 21.22 -2.40
C PHE A 637 0.80 21.99 -1.79
N PRO A 638 1.01 23.24 -1.32
CA PRO A 638 -0.02 24.00 -0.61
C PRO A 638 -1.23 24.34 -1.49
N TRP A 639 -1.02 24.45 -2.79
CA TRP A 639 -2.06 24.76 -3.78
C TRP A 639 -3.16 23.67 -3.87
N LEU A 640 -2.93 22.45 -3.37
CA LEU A 640 -3.95 21.39 -3.40
C LEU A 640 -5.24 21.78 -2.68
N ILE A 641 -5.14 22.54 -1.58
CA ILE A 641 -6.29 23.02 -0.79
C ILE A 641 -7.14 24.02 -1.58
N ASP A 642 -6.50 24.80 -2.44
CA ASP A 642 -7.18 25.79 -3.25
C ASP A 642 -7.85 25.16 -4.46
N VAL A 643 -7.20 24.17 -5.07
CA VAL A 643 -7.63 23.63 -6.36
C VAL A 643 -8.64 22.49 -6.21
N ASP A 644 -8.51 21.62 -5.20
CA ASP A 644 -9.46 20.53 -4.99
C ASP A 644 -10.56 20.92 -3.99
N PRO A 645 -11.83 21.10 -4.44
CA PRO A 645 -12.92 21.49 -3.56
C PRO A 645 -13.33 20.39 -2.56
N THR A 646 -12.87 19.15 -2.76
CA THR A 646 -13.23 18.02 -1.89
C THR A 646 -12.26 17.81 -0.73
N LEU A 647 -11.10 18.49 -0.71
CA LEU A 647 -10.10 18.40 0.36
C LEU A 647 -10.46 19.20 1.63
N PRO A 648 -10.97 20.46 1.57
CA PRO A 648 -11.27 21.25 2.76
C PRO A 648 -12.17 20.57 3.82
N PRO A 649 -13.21 19.79 3.46
CA PRO A 649 -14.02 19.05 4.44
C PRO A 649 -13.22 18.14 5.39
N TYR A 650 -12.12 17.54 4.93
CA TYR A 650 -11.27 16.69 5.77
C TYR A 650 -10.53 17.49 6.84
N LEU A 651 -9.98 18.65 6.47
CA LEU A 651 -9.34 19.57 7.41
C LEU A 651 -10.36 20.20 8.37
N LEU A 652 -11.54 20.55 7.88
CA LEU A 652 -12.63 21.07 8.73
C LEU A 652 -13.07 20.04 9.77
N ARG A 653 -13.13 18.75 9.42
CA ARG A 653 -13.39 17.67 10.39
C ARG A 653 -12.35 17.62 11.52
N ILE A 654 -11.07 17.76 11.18
CA ILE A 654 -9.98 17.83 12.17
C ILE A 654 -10.15 19.06 13.06
N VAL A 655 -10.34 20.25 12.49
CA VAL A 655 -10.53 21.49 13.27
C VAL A 655 -11.75 21.40 14.19
N LYS A 656 -12.84 20.81 13.71
CA LYS A 656 -14.04 20.57 14.52
C LYS A 656 -13.75 19.67 15.72
N HIS A 657 -12.93 18.64 15.55
CA HIS A 657 -12.49 17.81 16.67
C HIS A 657 -11.54 18.55 17.62
N MET A 658 -10.57 19.30 17.09
CA MET A 658 -9.69 20.17 17.89
C MET A 658 -10.47 21.18 18.74
N LEU A 659 -11.62 21.66 18.25
CA LEU A 659 -12.50 22.60 18.96
C LEU A 659 -13.59 21.93 19.81
N SER A 660 -13.69 20.60 19.82
CA SER A 660 -14.84 19.87 20.40
C SER A 660 -15.20 20.29 21.83
N LYS A 661 -14.22 20.34 22.73
CA LYS A 661 -14.40 20.80 24.13
C LYS A 661 -14.97 22.22 24.22
N MET A 662 -14.49 23.13 23.38
CA MET A 662 -14.95 24.53 23.32
C MET A 662 -16.32 24.66 22.64
N MET A 663 -16.60 23.80 21.66
CA MET A 663 -17.91 23.70 21.02
C MET A 663 -18.97 23.24 22.03
N ASP A 664 -18.66 22.25 22.85
CA ASP A 664 -19.56 21.78 23.92
C ASP A 664 -19.75 22.83 25.00
N ALA A 665 -18.69 23.58 25.35
CA ALA A 665 -18.77 24.68 26.31
C ALA A 665 -19.68 25.82 25.82
N THR A 666 -19.68 26.11 24.52
CA THR A 666 -20.48 27.18 23.89
C THR A 666 -21.81 26.72 23.32
N ARG A 667 -22.17 25.44 23.52
CA ARG A 667 -23.40 24.87 22.97
C ARG A 667 -24.63 25.53 23.60
N PRO A 668 -25.56 26.07 22.78
CA PRO A 668 -26.81 26.60 23.31
C PRO A 668 -27.60 25.54 24.08
N LEU A 669 -28.22 25.95 25.19
CA LEU A 669 -29.08 25.10 26.03
C LEU A 669 -28.37 23.89 26.70
N ARG A 670 -27.04 23.95 26.88
CA ARG A 670 -26.25 22.90 27.57
C ARG A 670 -26.83 22.48 28.92
N GLU A 671 -27.38 23.42 29.69
CA GLU A 671 -27.93 23.18 31.03
C GLU A 671 -29.23 22.36 31.03
N ARG A 672 -29.85 22.14 29.87
CA ARG A 672 -31.08 21.36 29.73
C ARG A 672 -30.76 19.93 29.29
N SER A 673 -30.52 19.05 30.25
CA SER A 673 -30.37 17.61 30.00
C SER A 673 -31.65 17.01 29.38
N GLY A 674 -31.51 15.99 28.53
CA GLY A 674 -32.63 15.26 27.92
C GLY A 674 -33.18 15.81 26.60
N PHE A 675 -32.80 17.02 26.18
CA PHE A 675 -33.29 17.60 24.91
C PHE A 675 -32.64 16.98 23.66
N SER A 676 -31.45 16.37 23.83
CA SER A 676 -30.72 15.63 22.79
C SER A 676 -31.13 14.16 22.70
N ASP A 677 -31.85 13.66 23.69
CA ASP A 677 -32.19 12.25 23.78
C ASP A 677 -33.26 11.94 22.73
N ALA A 678 -33.04 10.87 21.98
CA ALA A 678 -33.99 10.48 20.97
C ALA A 678 -35.27 10.02 21.67
N ARG A 679 -36.42 10.54 21.22
CA ARG A 679 -37.71 10.14 21.75
C ARG A 679 -37.86 8.63 21.57
N GLU A 680 -37.99 7.91 22.68
CA GLU A 680 -38.20 6.46 22.66
C GLU A 680 -39.49 6.17 21.87
N GLN A 681 -39.35 5.43 20.77
CA GLN A 681 -40.48 4.92 20.02
C GLN A 681 -40.94 3.64 20.69
N HIS A 682 -41.94 3.74 21.57
CA HIS A 682 -42.68 2.58 22.03
C HIS A 682 -43.48 2.02 20.86
N VAL A 683 -43.04 0.88 20.31
CA VAL A 683 -43.86 0.11 19.39
C VAL A 683 -44.79 -0.74 20.26
N GLY A 684 -46.02 -0.28 20.43
CA GLY A 684 -47.08 -1.17 20.90
C GLY A 684 -47.37 -2.16 19.78
N ASP A 685 -46.85 -3.37 19.86
CA ASP A 685 -47.43 -4.47 19.09
C ASP A 685 -48.86 -4.62 19.59
N ALA A 686 -49.83 -4.21 18.76
CA ALA A 686 -51.26 -4.38 19.02
C ALA A 686 -51.70 -5.86 18.89
N ALA A 687 -50.81 -6.80 19.22
CA ALA A 687 -51.16 -8.19 19.42
C ALA A 687 -51.33 -8.41 20.92
N ALA A 688 -52.59 -8.43 21.36
CA ALA A 688 -52.93 -8.81 22.73
C ALA A 688 -52.36 -10.20 23.02
N GLY A 689 -51.44 -10.29 23.99
CA GLY A 689 -51.10 -11.58 24.59
C GLY A 689 -52.35 -12.20 25.21
N SER A 690 -52.33 -13.51 25.43
CA SER A 690 -53.47 -14.29 25.97
C SER A 690 -53.99 -13.81 27.33
N GLU A 691 -53.29 -12.88 28.00
CA GLU A 691 -53.67 -12.30 29.30
C GLU A 691 -53.72 -10.77 29.32
N GLY A 692 -53.92 -10.10 28.17
CA GLY A 692 -54.10 -8.64 28.14
C GLY A 692 -52.87 -7.79 28.50
N SER A 693 -51.70 -8.41 28.70
CA SER A 693 -50.43 -7.68 28.86
C SER A 693 -49.81 -7.36 27.50
N THR A 694 -49.62 -6.06 27.22
CA THR A 694 -48.89 -5.57 26.05
C THR A 694 -47.39 -5.72 26.30
N LYS A 695 -46.69 -6.52 25.50
CA LYS A 695 -45.23 -6.54 25.50
C LYS A 695 -44.72 -5.24 24.88
N SER A 696 -44.44 -4.24 25.71
CA SER A 696 -43.78 -3.01 25.27
C SER A 696 -42.30 -3.33 25.02
N GLY A 697 -41.95 -3.62 23.77
CA GLY A 697 -40.56 -3.66 23.34
C GLY A 697 -40.09 -2.25 23.04
N VAL A 698 -39.10 -1.75 23.78
CA VAL A 698 -38.37 -0.54 23.37
C VAL A 698 -37.51 -0.93 22.17
N ARG A 699 -37.90 -0.51 20.96
CA ARG A 699 -37.00 -0.63 19.81
C ARG A 699 -35.96 0.49 19.97
N PRO A 700 -34.65 0.21 19.92
CA PRO A 700 -33.66 1.29 19.86
C PRO A 700 -34.02 2.19 18.68
N SER A 701 -34.25 3.48 18.94
CA SER A 701 -34.85 4.39 17.95
C SER A 701 -33.90 4.70 16.78
N LYS A 702 -32.62 4.31 16.88
CA LYS A 702 -31.58 4.56 15.88
C LYS A 702 -31.03 3.22 15.39
N ARG A 703 -31.10 2.98 14.08
CA ARG A 703 -30.27 1.95 13.44
C ARG A 703 -28.80 2.30 13.70
N PRO A 704 -27.92 1.32 13.98
CA PRO A 704 -26.51 1.61 14.11
C PRO A 704 -26.00 2.28 12.83
N PRO A 705 -25.11 3.28 12.93
CA PRO A 705 -24.59 3.98 11.77
C PRO A 705 -23.90 3.00 10.83
N GLN A 706 -24.10 3.18 9.52
CA GLN A 706 -23.42 2.35 8.52
C GLN A 706 -21.95 2.77 8.44
N ARG A 707 -21.03 1.81 8.60
CA ARG A 707 -19.59 2.07 8.45
C ARG A 707 -19.20 2.12 6.97
N TRP A 708 -18.38 3.10 6.61
CA TRP A 708 -17.89 3.28 5.24
C TRP A 708 -16.57 4.06 5.19
N LEU A 709 -16.02 4.25 3.99
CA LEU A 709 -14.78 5.00 3.75
C LEU A 709 -14.98 6.52 3.70
N GLN A 710 -16.20 6.99 3.44
CA GLN A 710 -16.46 8.42 3.29
C GLN A 710 -16.53 9.10 4.67
N LEU A 711 -16.33 10.42 4.68
CA LEU A 711 -16.55 11.22 5.88
C LEU A 711 -17.99 11.08 6.36
N GLU A 712 -18.23 11.46 7.62
CA GLU A 712 -19.55 11.41 8.24
C GLU A 712 -20.54 12.26 7.44
N THR A 713 -21.44 11.60 6.70
CA THR A 713 -22.54 12.25 5.97
C THR A 713 -23.84 11.51 6.25
N LEU A 714 -24.96 12.22 6.13
CA LEU A 714 -26.28 11.62 6.21
C LEU A 714 -26.56 10.94 4.86
N SER A 715 -26.81 9.63 4.87
CA SER A 715 -27.20 8.91 3.66
C SER A 715 -28.52 9.48 3.13
N GLU A 716 -28.49 10.05 1.93
CA GLU A 716 -29.66 10.66 1.28
C GLU A 716 -30.79 9.65 1.04
N LYS A 717 -30.45 8.35 0.89
CA LYS A 717 -31.40 7.29 0.53
C LYS A 717 -32.11 6.67 1.73
N GLU A 718 -31.43 6.58 2.88
CA GLU A 718 -31.93 5.82 4.04
C GLU A 718 -32.02 6.63 5.33
N GLY A 719 -31.54 7.89 5.35
CA GLY A 719 -31.51 8.73 6.56
C GLY A 719 -30.66 8.15 7.70
N THR A 720 -29.96 7.04 7.46
CA THR A 720 -29.03 6.44 8.42
C THR A 720 -27.70 7.22 8.36
N PRO A 721 -27.17 7.72 9.49
CA PRO A 721 -25.89 8.40 9.49
C PRO A 721 -24.78 7.43 9.09
N GLY A 722 -24.01 7.78 8.06
CA GLY A 722 -22.78 7.07 7.73
C GLY A 722 -21.68 7.47 8.70
N ARG A 723 -20.95 6.50 9.24
CA ARG A 723 -19.79 6.73 10.13
C ARG A 723 -18.54 6.24 9.44
N TYR A 724 -17.44 6.99 9.59
CA TYR A 724 -16.15 6.54 9.13
C TYR A 724 -15.78 5.20 9.80
N TYR A 725 -15.27 4.24 9.03
CA TYR A 725 -15.10 2.86 9.51
C TYR A 725 -14.11 2.74 10.68
N TYR A 726 -13.05 3.56 10.69
CA TYR A 726 -12.02 3.57 11.72
C TYR A 726 -12.44 4.49 12.87
N THR A 727 -12.68 3.92 14.04
CA THR A 727 -13.21 4.62 15.23
C THR A 727 -12.16 5.51 15.90
N ASP A 728 -10.93 5.01 16.00
CA ASP A 728 -9.80 5.63 16.74
C ASP A 728 -9.04 6.66 15.89
N TRP A 729 -9.71 7.28 14.92
CA TRP A 729 -9.10 8.24 14.01
C TRP A 729 -8.58 9.49 14.75
N ALA A 730 -9.20 9.87 15.87
CA ALA A 730 -8.90 11.12 16.57
C ALA A 730 -7.82 11.01 17.67
N ASP A 731 -7.31 9.81 17.96
CA ASP A 731 -6.37 9.57 19.07
C ASP A 731 -5.06 10.36 19.00
N THR A 732 -4.69 10.82 17.81
CA THR A 732 -3.47 11.59 17.55
C THR A 732 -3.74 13.09 17.39
N VAL A 733 -5.00 13.52 17.38
CA VAL A 733 -5.41 14.91 17.11
C VAL A 733 -5.59 15.67 18.43
N PRO A 734 -4.85 16.77 18.67
CA PRO A 734 -4.93 17.53 19.93
C PRO A 734 -6.24 18.30 20.07
N VAL A 735 -6.77 18.43 21.30
CA VAL A 735 -8.00 19.20 21.59
C VAL A 735 -7.69 20.47 22.36
N CYS A 736 -8.25 21.61 21.95
CA CYS A 736 -8.08 22.91 22.62
C CYS A 736 -8.71 22.85 24.02
N ARG A 737 -7.95 23.28 25.03
CA ARG A 737 -8.40 23.24 26.43
C ARG A 737 -9.08 24.53 26.85
N ASP A 738 -8.53 25.64 26.38
CA ASP A 738 -8.94 27.00 26.72
C ASP A 738 -8.95 27.90 25.47
N LEU A 739 -9.22 29.19 25.70
CA LEU A 739 -9.28 30.17 24.63
C LEU A 739 -7.91 30.51 24.04
N ASP A 740 -6.84 30.48 24.84
CA ASP A 740 -5.51 30.77 24.32
C ASP A 740 -5.05 29.69 23.33
N ASP A 741 -5.37 28.42 23.62
CA ASP A 741 -5.17 27.31 22.68
C ASP A 741 -5.95 27.56 21.38
N VAL A 742 -7.20 28.04 21.44
CA VAL A 742 -8.01 28.39 20.25
C VAL A 742 -7.35 29.52 19.46
N LEU A 743 -6.79 30.52 20.13
CA LEU A 743 -6.12 31.64 19.47
C LEU A 743 -4.77 31.20 18.85
N LEU A 744 -4.04 30.29 19.49
CA LEU A 744 -2.86 29.64 18.91
C LEU A 744 -3.25 28.82 17.67
N LEU A 745 -4.34 28.07 17.72
CA LEU A 745 -4.88 27.32 16.58
C LEU A 745 -5.25 28.26 15.41
N CYS A 746 -5.87 29.41 15.70
CA CYS A 746 -6.21 30.45 14.73
C CYS A 746 -4.99 31.09 14.03
N ASN A 747 -3.84 31.06 14.69
CA ASN A 747 -2.60 31.66 14.21
C ASN A 747 -1.62 30.67 13.58
N THR A 748 -1.81 29.35 13.79
CA THR A 748 -0.92 28.30 13.30
C THR A 748 -1.58 27.43 12.23
N PHE A 749 -2.58 26.62 12.61
CA PHE A 749 -3.20 25.63 11.73
C PHE A 749 -4.31 26.20 10.85
N LEU A 750 -5.20 27.07 11.38
CA LEU A 750 -6.31 27.64 10.59
C LEU A 750 -5.87 28.48 9.37
N PRO A 751 -4.72 29.18 9.35
CA PRO A 751 -4.22 29.84 8.15
C PRO A 751 -4.12 28.91 6.92
N ILE A 752 -3.93 27.60 7.10
CA ILE A 752 -3.92 26.60 6.03
C ILE A 752 -5.28 26.53 5.31
N LEU A 753 -6.39 26.63 6.07
CA LEU A 753 -7.76 26.68 5.54
C LEU A 753 -8.18 28.10 5.14
N GLY A 754 -7.66 29.11 5.83
CA GLY A 754 -8.04 30.51 5.65
C GLY A 754 -9.54 30.73 5.80
N VAL A 755 -10.12 31.52 4.89
CA VAL A 755 -11.55 31.89 4.91
C VAL A 755 -12.51 30.72 4.64
N LYS A 756 -11.99 29.55 4.20
CA LYS A 756 -12.79 28.33 3.95
C LYS A 756 -13.46 27.78 5.20
N ILE A 757 -13.08 28.23 6.40
CA ILE A 757 -13.80 27.91 7.64
C ILE A 757 -15.28 28.30 7.60
N GLY A 758 -15.67 29.26 6.75
CA GLY A 758 -17.06 29.65 6.55
C GLY A 758 -17.94 28.59 5.87
N GLN A 759 -17.33 27.55 5.30
CA GLN A 759 -18.07 26.41 4.74
C GLN A 759 -18.70 25.55 5.85
N ASP A 760 -18.12 25.53 7.06
CA ASP A 760 -18.68 24.85 8.22
C ASP A 760 -19.27 25.86 9.22
N ALA A 761 -20.60 25.81 9.35
CA ALA A 761 -21.33 26.73 10.20
C ALA A 761 -21.03 26.56 11.69
N LEU A 762 -20.67 25.36 12.14
CA LEU A 762 -20.40 25.09 13.55
C LEU A 762 -19.07 25.70 13.96
N ILE A 763 -18.03 25.56 13.13
CA ILE A 763 -16.70 26.12 13.41
C ILE A 763 -16.79 27.65 13.49
N LEU A 764 -17.30 28.30 12.44
CA LEU A 764 -17.41 29.76 12.43
C LEU A 764 -18.31 30.26 13.57
N GLY A 765 -19.44 29.60 13.82
CA GLY A 765 -20.35 29.97 14.90
C GLY A 765 -19.72 29.86 16.29
N THR A 766 -18.96 28.79 16.56
CA THR A 766 -18.24 28.63 17.82
C THR A 766 -17.15 29.69 17.98
N LEU A 767 -16.33 29.95 16.96
CA LEU A 767 -15.28 30.97 17.03
C LEU A 767 -15.86 32.37 17.28
N VAL A 768 -16.96 32.74 16.62
CA VAL A 768 -17.63 34.02 16.81
C VAL A 768 -18.21 34.15 18.24
N ARG A 769 -18.80 33.08 18.78
CA ARG A 769 -19.32 33.08 20.16
C ARG A 769 -18.22 33.21 21.19
N LEU A 770 -17.12 32.47 21.02
CA LEU A 770 -15.94 32.56 21.90
C LEU A 770 -15.33 33.96 21.86
N ALA A 771 -15.17 34.53 20.65
CA ALA A 771 -14.69 35.90 20.48
C ALA A 771 -15.56 36.90 21.23
N ARG A 772 -16.89 36.80 21.08
CA ARG A 772 -17.82 37.70 21.77
C ARG A 772 -17.76 37.53 23.29
N GLN A 773 -17.76 36.30 23.79
CA GLN A 773 -17.66 36.02 25.24
C GLN A 773 -16.38 36.63 25.82
N ASN A 774 -15.24 36.41 25.16
CA ASN A 774 -13.99 36.92 25.66
C ASN A 774 -13.85 38.44 25.57
N LEU A 775 -14.39 39.08 24.53
CA LEU A 775 -14.40 40.55 24.42
C LEU A 775 -15.31 41.22 25.45
N VAL A 776 -16.31 40.51 25.97
CA VAL A 776 -17.18 40.98 27.05
C VAL A 776 -16.53 40.76 28.42
N GLU A 777 -15.77 39.67 28.59
CA GLU A 777 -15.05 39.37 29.83
C GLU A 777 -13.79 40.23 30.01
N ASP A 778 -13.03 40.46 28.92
CA ASP A 778 -11.81 41.25 28.91
C ASP A 778 -11.90 42.40 27.90
N GLU A 779 -12.15 43.60 28.43
CA GLU A 779 -12.27 44.85 27.65
C GLU A 779 -10.91 45.51 27.35
N SER A 780 -9.78 44.88 27.65
CA SER A 780 -8.45 45.46 27.41
C SER A 780 -8.19 45.77 25.92
N ASP A 781 -7.48 46.87 25.66
CA ASP A 781 -7.16 47.30 24.29
C ASP A 781 -6.29 46.28 23.54
N ALA A 782 -5.44 45.55 24.25
CA ALA A 782 -4.64 44.47 23.67
C ALA A 782 -5.53 43.32 23.17
N ASN A 783 -6.52 42.90 23.97
CA ASN A 783 -7.46 41.85 23.59
C ASN A 783 -8.35 42.29 22.43
N ARG A 784 -8.88 43.53 22.48
CA ARG A 784 -9.64 44.13 21.39
C ARG A 784 -8.83 44.18 20.08
N THR A 785 -7.55 44.55 20.15
CA THR A 785 -6.70 44.59 18.96
C THR A 785 -6.46 43.19 18.39
N ARG A 786 -6.20 42.19 19.26
CA ARG A 786 -6.00 40.78 18.87
C ARG A 786 -7.21 40.21 18.14
N TRP A 787 -8.41 40.41 18.68
CA TRP A 787 -9.65 39.96 18.03
C TRP A 787 -9.99 40.76 16.79
N LEU A 788 -9.71 42.06 16.76
CA LEU A 788 -9.90 42.89 15.57
C LEU A 788 -9.06 42.37 14.40
N GLU A 789 -7.82 41.96 14.64
CA GLU A 789 -6.97 41.34 13.61
C GLU A 789 -7.56 40.02 13.11
N LEU A 790 -8.01 39.13 14.00
CA LEU A 790 -8.64 37.87 13.63
C LEU A 790 -9.96 38.06 12.88
N MET A 791 -10.77 39.04 13.27
CA MET A 791 -11.99 39.40 12.55
C MET A 791 -11.68 39.88 11.14
N ARG A 792 -10.69 40.77 10.98
CA ARG A 792 -10.27 41.32 9.69
C ARG A 792 -9.71 40.27 8.74
N ARG A 793 -8.89 39.36 9.26
CA ARG A 793 -8.17 38.34 8.48
C ARG A 793 -9.00 37.08 8.20
N LEU A 794 -9.85 36.67 9.13
CA LEU A 794 -10.44 35.32 9.13
C LEU A 794 -11.97 35.32 9.33
N LEU A 795 -12.48 35.82 10.47
CA LEU A 795 -13.87 35.57 10.87
C LEU A 795 -14.91 36.30 10.00
N VAL A 796 -14.72 37.60 9.77
CA VAL A 796 -15.67 38.41 8.99
C VAL A 796 -15.65 38.00 7.51
N PRO A 797 -14.47 37.86 6.86
CA PRO A 797 -14.40 37.42 5.47
C PRO A 797 -14.99 36.03 5.22
N ALA A 798 -14.83 35.10 6.17
CA ALA A 798 -15.37 33.74 6.08
C ALA A 798 -16.89 33.70 5.89
N LEU A 799 -17.62 34.72 6.35
CA LEU A 799 -19.07 34.84 6.14
C LEU A 799 -19.44 34.78 4.64
N SER A 800 -18.55 35.24 3.76
CA SER A 800 -18.73 35.24 2.30
C SER A 800 -18.86 33.83 1.70
N LEU A 801 -18.34 32.80 2.39
CA LEU A 801 -18.35 31.40 1.95
C LEU A 801 -19.50 30.59 2.59
N THR A 802 -20.35 31.22 3.40
CA THR A 802 -21.48 30.53 4.04
C THR A 802 -22.66 30.34 3.08
N LYS A 803 -23.43 29.25 3.24
CA LYS A 803 -24.65 28.96 2.44
C LYS A 803 -25.88 29.74 2.95
N HIS A 804 -25.79 31.07 2.98
CA HIS A 804 -26.88 31.98 3.38
C HIS A 804 -27.48 31.67 4.77
N ASN A 805 -26.66 31.63 5.82
CA ASN A 805 -27.10 31.28 7.17
C ASN A 805 -27.48 32.55 7.98
N PRO A 806 -28.77 32.76 8.30
CA PRO A 806 -29.21 33.95 9.03
C PRO A 806 -28.64 34.03 10.45
N SER A 807 -28.57 32.90 11.15
CA SER A 807 -28.09 32.85 12.53
C SER A 807 -26.63 33.23 12.64
N LEU A 808 -25.78 32.75 11.72
CA LEU A 808 -24.37 33.15 11.69
C LEU A 808 -24.18 34.62 11.37
N THR A 809 -24.98 35.15 10.45
CA THR A 809 -24.91 36.57 10.09
C THR A 809 -25.25 37.47 11.28
N GLU A 810 -26.26 37.10 12.05
CA GLU A 810 -26.63 37.83 13.28
C GLU A 810 -25.54 37.73 14.35
N GLU A 811 -24.92 36.57 14.54
CA GLU A 811 -23.82 36.39 15.51
C GLU A 811 -22.59 37.24 15.11
N VAL A 812 -22.23 37.27 13.83
CA VAL A 812 -21.14 38.13 13.31
C VAL A 812 -21.49 39.60 13.46
N TYR A 813 -22.75 39.99 13.19
CA TYR A 813 -23.20 41.36 13.40
C TYR A 813 -23.08 41.79 14.86
N GLN A 814 -23.52 40.94 15.79
CA GLN A 814 -23.43 41.22 17.22
C GLN A 814 -21.98 41.33 17.70
N LEU A 815 -21.07 40.53 17.14
CA LEU A 815 -19.62 40.65 17.40
C LEU A 815 -19.08 42.00 16.88
N LEU A 816 -19.47 42.41 15.66
CA LEU A 816 -19.07 43.68 15.08
C LEU A 816 -19.56 44.87 15.93
N MET A 817 -20.78 44.81 16.49
CA MET A 817 -21.36 45.88 17.32
C MET A 817 -20.57 46.18 18.60
N VAL A 818 -19.66 45.31 19.03
CA VAL A 818 -18.74 45.59 20.16
C VAL A 818 -17.76 46.73 19.82
N TYR A 819 -17.49 46.95 18.54
CA TYR A 819 -16.54 47.97 18.07
C TYR A 819 -17.24 49.27 17.64
N PRO A 820 -16.56 50.43 17.81
CA PRO A 820 -17.04 51.71 17.29
C PRO A 820 -17.30 51.69 15.78
N VAL A 821 -18.22 52.55 15.33
CA VAL A 821 -18.65 52.64 13.92
C VAL A 821 -17.47 52.79 12.97
N THR A 822 -16.49 53.62 13.32
CA THR A 822 -15.28 53.88 12.51
C THR A 822 -14.51 52.58 12.23
N THR A 823 -14.23 51.81 13.28
CA THR A 823 -13.53 50.52 13.16
C THR A 823 -14.31 49.50 12.34
N ARG A 824 -15.65 49.47 12.48
CA ARG A 824 -16.49 48.58 11.66
C ARG A 824 -16.44 48.94 10.18
N PHE A 825 -16.48 50.23 9.87
CA PHE A 825 -16.43 50.71 8.49
C PHE A 825 -15.05 50.47 7.86
N ASP A 826 -13.98 50.56 8.65
CA ASP A 826 -12.64 50.15 8.21
C ASP A 826 -12.58 48.64 7.90
N LEU A 827 -13.25 47.79 8.70
CA LEU A 827 -13.37 46.37 8.41
C LEU A 827 -14.16 46.11 7.11
N TYR A 828 -15.25 46.85 6.88
CA TYR A 828 -16.04 46.72 5.64
C TYR A 828 -15.24 47.17 4.41
N ALA A 829 -14.46 48.25 4.53
CA ALA A 829 -13.56 48.70 3.49
C ALA A 829 -12.53 47.62 3.13
N ASP A 830 -11.94 46.96 4.13
CA ASP A 830 -11.00 45.88 3.89
C ASP A 830 -11.64 44.61 3.34
N TRP A 831 -12.83 44.26 3.82
CA TRP A 831 -13.57 43.07 3.39
C TRP A 831 -14.04 43.19 1.93
N PHE A 832 -14.58 44.34 1.51
CA PHE A 832 -15.15 44.51 0.18
C PHE A 832 -14.24 45.21 -0.85
N GLY A 833 -13.16 45.88 -0.42
CA GLY A 833 -12.24 46.60 -1.31
C GLY A 833 -10.76 46.53 -0.98
N GLY A 834 -10.38 46.02 0.20
CA GLY A 834 -8.99 45.93 0.65
C GLY A 834 -8.31 44.63 0.27
N ARG A 835 -7.29 44.25 1.05
CA ARG A 835 -6.45 43.06 0.79
C ARG A 835 -7.25 41.76 0.83
N THR A 836 -8.18 41.63 1.78
CA THR A 836 -8.98 40.43 1.96
C THR A 836 -9.90 40.16 0.76
N SER A 837 -10.47 41.20 0.16
CA SER A 837 -11.32 41.08 -1.04
C SER A 837 -10.62 40.45 -2.26
N ARG A 838 -9.28 40.46 -2.27
CA ARG A 838 -8.42 39.95 -3.35
C ARG A 838 -8.01 38.50 -3.17
N LEU A 839 -8.33 37.88 -2.03
CA LEU A 839 -8.05 36.46 -1.81
C LEU A 839 -8.82 35.62 -2.85
N PRO A 840 -8.20 34.60 -3.50
CA PRO A 840 -8.84 33.84 -4.57
C PRO A 840 -10.22 33.28 -4.21
N ASP A 841 -10.36 32.74 -3.00
CA ASP A 841 -11.63 32.20 -2.49
C ASP A 841 -12.72 33.27 -2.34
N ILE A 842 -12.37 34.45 -1.83
CA ILE A 842 -13.29 35.57 -1.69
C ILE A 842 -13.68 36.11 -3.06
N VAL A 843 -12.73 36.20 -4.00
CA VAL A 843 -13.00 36.63 -5.38
C VAL A 843 -13.99 35.67 -6.06
N THR A 844 -13.78 34.36 -5.94
CA THR A 844 -14.72 33.36 -6.47
C THR A 844 -16.10 33.52 -5.84
N ALA A 845 -16.18 33.65 -4.51
CA ALA A 845 -17.45 33.86 -3.81
C ALA A 845 -18.14 35.17 -4.25
N PHE A 846 -17.40 36.27 -4.38
CA PHE A 846 -17.94 37.56 -4.83
C PHE A 846 -18.42 37.51 -6.28
N ASN A 847 -17.71 36.83 -7.17
CA ASN A 847 -18.13 36.66 -8.56
C ASN A 847 -19.41 35.82 -8.67
N TYR A 848 -19.51 34.74 -7.88
CA TYR A 848 -20.73 33.93 -7.80
C TYR A 848 -21.91 34.77 -7.30
N ASN A 849 -21.76 35.42 -6.14
CA ASN A 849 -22.82 36.26 -5.56
C ASN A 849 -23.20 37.42 -6.50
N ARG A 850 -22.23 38.04 -7.19
CA ARG A 850 -22.51 39.11 -8.17
C ARG A 850 -23.35 38.62 -9.35
N ALA A 851 -23.07 37.41 -9.85
CA ALA A 851 -23.90 36.79 -10.90
C ALA A 851 -25.33 36.54 -10.41
N GLU A 852 -25.47 36.01 -9.18
CA GLU A 852 -26.77 35.77 -8.55
C GLU A 852 -27.58 37.07 -8.36
N VAL A 853 -26.94 38.13 -7.84
CA VAL A 853 -27.55 39.46 -7.68
C VAL A 853 -28.04 39.99 -9.03
N LYS A 854 -27.20 39.90 -10.07
CA LYS A 854 -27.55 40.38 -11.41
C LYS A 854 -28.75 39.60 -11.99
N GLU A 855 -28.81 38.29 -11.79
CA GLU A 855 -29.92 37.46 -12.24
C GLU A 855 -31.22 37.82 -11.53
N VAL A 856 -31.19 37.96 -10.20
CA VAL A 856 -32.36 38.33 -9.39
C VAL A 856 -32.83 39.73 -9.77
N LEU A 857 -31.94 40.72 -9.83
CA LEU A 857 -32.29 42.11 -10.16
C LEU A 857 -32.91 42.25 -11.56
N ARG A 858 -32.44 41.47 -12.56
CA ARG A 858 -33.05 41.45 -13.90
C ARG A 858 -34.53 41.01 -13.89
N ARG A 859 -34.94 40.27 -12.87
CA ARG A 859 -36.30 39.75 -12.71
C ARG A 859 -37.17 40.63 -11.83
N ILE A 860 -36.64 41.67 -11.20
CA ILE A 860 -37.42 42.54 -10.30
C ILE A 860 -38.28 43.51 -11.10
N SER A 861 -39.55 43.57 -10.71
CA SER A 861 -40.56 44.53 -11.15
C SER A 861 -41.43 44.93 -9.95
N ASN A 862 -42.22 45.99 -10.11
CA ASN A 862 -43.12 46.43 -9.04
C ASN A 862 -44.15 45.35 -8.64
N ASP A 863 -44.54 44.48 -9.56
CA ASP A 863 -45.58 43.45 -9.32
C ASP A 863 -45.05 42.20 -8.61
N ASN A 864 -43.76 41.88 -8.76
CA ASN A 864 -43.15 40.67 -8.21
C ASN A 864 -42.12 40.94 -7.10
N ALA A 865 -42.01 42.18 -6.64
CA ALA A 865 -41.03 42.64 -5.65
C ALA A 865 -41.04 41.77 -4.39
N LYS A 866 -42.22 41.40 -3.85
CA LYS A 866 -42.33 40.56 -2.63
C LYS A 866 -41.70 39.17 -2.78
N THR A 867 -41.80 38.57 -3.96
CA THR A 867 -41.24 37.23 -4.23
C THR A 867 -39.73 37.32 -4.40
N GLN A 868 -39.25 38.32 -5.14
CA GLN A 868 -37.82 38.54 -5.36
C GLN A 868 -37.09 39.08 -4.13
N ALA A 869 -37.79 39.77 -3.23
CA ALA A 869 -37.26 40.29 -1.98
C ALA A 869 -36.61 39.21 -1.10
N ARG A 870 -37.19 38.01 -1.07
CA ARG A 870 -36.62 36.87 -0.33
C ARG A 870 -35.35 36.33 -0.99
N ALA A 871 -35.31 36.30 -2.32
CA ALA A 871 -34.13 35.87 -3.06
C ALA A 871 -32.97 36.85 -2.83
N LEU A 872 -33.24 38.15 -2.90
CA LEU A 872 -32.25 39.19 -2.63
C LEU A 872 -31.78 39.18 -1.16
N GLY A 873 -32.71 38.98 -0.22
CA GLY A 873 -32.39 38.85 1.20
C GLY A 873 -31.50 37.65 1.52
N LYS A 874 -31.64 36.52 0.79
CA LYS A 874 -30.75 35.36 0.95
C LYS A 874 -29.30 35.73 0.66
N ILE A 875 -29.04 36.44 -0.43
CA ILE A 875 -27.69 36.87 -0.84
C ILE A 875 -27.11 37.86 0.19
N ALA A 876 -27.95 38.70 0.79
CA ALA A 876 -27.54 39.68 1.79
C ALA A 876 -26.90 39.06 3.05
N TYR A 877 -27.15 37.78 3.34
CA TYR A 877 -26.55 37.09 4.50
C TYR A 877 -25.07 36.74 4.29
N SER A 878 -24.64 36.42 3.07
CA SER A 878 -23.25 36.03 2.80
C SER A 878 -22.38 37.24 2.44
N THR A 879 -22.86 38.11 1.53
CA THR A 879 -22.04 39.17 0.92
C THR A 879 -22.82 40.50 0.78
N PRO A 880 -23.19 41.14 1.90
CA PRO A 880 -24.04 42.34 1.87
C PRO A 880 -23.42 43.50 1.06
N GLY A 881 -22.12 43.75 1.15
CA GLY A 881 -21.47 44.86 0.44
C GLY A 881 -21.51 44.72 -1.09
N VAL A 882 -21.38 43.50 -1.62
CA VAL A 882 -21.49 43.22 -3.06
C VAL A 882 -22.90 43.52 -3.55
N LEU A 883 -23.91 43.06 -2.80
CA LEU A 883 -25.31 43.29 -3.09
C LEU A 883 -25.65 44.78 -3.08
N ILE A 884 -25.34 45.48 -1.98
CA ILE A 884 -25.74 46.89 -1.82
C ILE A 884 -25.06 47.79 -2.86
N THR A 885 -23.77 47.59 -3.11
CA THR A 885 -23.05 48.37 -4.14
C THR A 885 -23.72 48.21 -5.51
N PHE A 886 -24.12 46.99 -5.87
CA PHE A 886 -24.80 46.76 -7.14
C PHE A 886 -26.21 47.36 -7.16
N MET A 887 -26.95 47.30 -6.06
CA MET A 887 -28.26 47.95 -5.94
C MET A 887 -28.17 49.47 -6.12
N ILE A 888 -27.21 50.13 -5.47
CA ILE A 888 -27.01 51.58 -5.58
C ILE A 888 -26.74 51.96 -7.04
N ASN A 889 -25.80 51.28 -7.71
CA ASN A 889 -25.48 51.54 -9.12
C ASN A 889 -26.71 51.38 -10.05
N GLN A 890 -27.60 50.42 -9.74
CA GLN A 890 -28.85 50.25 -10.49
C GLN A 890 -29.87 51.35 -10.21
N LEU A 891 -29.97 51.80 -8.96
CA LEU A 891 -30.86 52.90 -8.57
C LEU A 891 -30.44 54.24 -9.17
N GLU A 892 -29.13 54.50 -9.30
CA GLU A 892 -28.59 55.66 -10.00
C GLU A 892 -28.97 55.66 -11.48
N SER A 893 -29.05 54.47 -12.09
CA SER A 893 -29.36 54.30 -13.52
C SER A 893 -30.87 54.26 -13.80
N TYR A 894 -31.68 53.70 -12.88
CA TYR A 894 -33.09 53.38 -13.09
C TYR A 894 -33.95 53.76 -11.86
N SER A 895 -34.42 55.01 -11.82
CA SER A 895 -35.23 55.53 -10.70
C SER A 895 -36.60 54.87 -10.56
N ASN A 896 -37.16 54.30 -11.63
CA ASN A 896 -38.42 53.56 -11.62
C ASN A 896 -38.38 52.27 -10.78
N MET A 897 -37.19 51.75 -10.48
CA MET A 897 -37.00 50.54 -9.66
C MET A 897 -36.96 50.83 -8.15
N ILE A 898 -36.96 52.11 -7.72
CA ILE A 898 -36.87 52.51 -6.31
C ILE A 898 -37.96 51.82 -5.45
N PRO A 899 -39.27 51.87 -5.78
CA PRO A 899 -40.30 51.28 -4.93
C PRO A 899 -40.14 49.77 -4.76
N ALA A 900 -39.79 49.05 -5.84
CA ALA A 900 -39.56 47.61 -5.79
C ALA A 900 -38.32 47.24 -4.96
N LEU A 901 -37.23 47.99 -5.08
CA LEU A 901 -36.00 47.71 -4.33
C LEU A 901 -36.10 48.07 -2.85
N VAL A 902 -36.84 49.14 -2.50
CA VAL A 902 -37.15 49.47 -1.10
C VAL A 902 -38.00 48.37 -0.47
N GLU A 903 -38.96 47.78 -1.19
CA GLU A 903 -39.71 46.62 -0.69
C GLU A 903 -38.79 45.41 -0.45
N CYS A 904 -37.73 45.25 -1.24
CA CYS A 904 -36.78 44.15 -1.11
C CYS A 904 -35.90 44.24 0.15
N THR A 905 -35.62 45.45 0.66
CA THR A 905 -34.77 45.62 1.85
C THR A 905 -35.41 45.06 3.12
N LYS A 906 -36.73 44.86 3.16
CA LYS A 906 -37.45 44.30 4.33
C LYS A 906 -36.91 42.96 4.83
N PHE A 907 -36.31 42.15 3.95
CA PHE A 907 -35.73 40.85 4.30
C PHE A 907 -34.21 40.88 4.52
N PHE A 908 -33.60 42.06 4.55
CA PHE A 908 -32.16 42.20 4.76
C PHE A 908 -31.79 41.99 6.23
N PRO A 909 -30.67 41.30 6.52
CA PRO A 909 -30.15 41.21 7.87
C PRO A 909 -29.72 42.59 8.40
N LYS A 910 -29.65 42.73 9.72
CA LYS A 910 -29.16 43.96 10.37
C LYS A 910 -27.76 44.36 9.87
N LEU A 911 -26.90 43.38 9.63
CA LEU A 911 -25.58 43.58 9.03
C LEU A 911 -25.67 44.28 7.67
N ALA A 912 -26.61 43.91 6.83
CA ALA A 912 -26.77 44.52 5.51
C ALA A 912 -27.22 45.99 5.61
N TYR A 913 -27.98 46.38 6.65
CA TYR A 913 -28.30 47.78 6.91
C TYR A 913 -27.08 48.59 7.36
N ASP A 914 -26.25 48.06 8.27
CA ASP A 914 -25.01 48.76 8.71
C ASP A 914 -24.02 48.91 7.53
N VAL A 915 -23.87 47.86 6.71
CA VAL A 915 -23.07 47.92 5.48
C VAL A 915 -23.69 48.85 4.44
N MET A 916 -25.02 48.96 4.38
CA MET A 916 -25.70 49.89 3.47
C MET A 916 -25.40 51.35 3.82
N ILE A 917 -25.39 51.69 5.11
CA ILE A 917 -24.99 53.03 5.56
C ILE A 917 -23.55 53.33 5.14
N TRP A 918 -22.63 52.39 5.33
CA TRP A 918 -21.25 52.53 4.85
C TRP A 918 -21.16 52.75 3.33
N CYS A 919 -21.90 51.95 2.54
CA CYS A 919 -21.94 52.08 1.08
C CYS A 919 -22.52 53.42 0.59
N LEU A 920 -23.40 54.07 1.36
CA LEU A 920 -23.97 55.38 1.02
C LEU A 920 -23.08 56.56 1.41
N ILE A 921 -22.20 56.37 2.40
CA ILE A 921 -21.24 57.39 2.85
C ILE A 921 -20.00 57.41 1.95
N LYS A 922 -19.61 56.24 1.47
CA LYS A 922 -18.55 56.05 0.47
C LYS A 922 -18.93 56.70 -0.85
#